data_AF-A0A954BTW0-F1
#
_entry.id   AF-A0A954BTW0-F1
#
_cell.length_a   1.000
_cell.length_b   1.000
_cell.length_c   1.000
_cell.angle_alpha   90.00
_cell.angle_beta   90.00
_cell.angle_gamma   90.00
#
_symmetry.space_group_name_H-M   'P 1'
#
loop_
_entity.id
_entity.type
_entity.pdbx_description
1 polymer ?
#
loop_
_entity_poly.entity_id
_entity_poly.type
_entity_poly.pdbx_seq_one_letter_code
_entity_poly.pdbx_strand_id
1 'polypeptide(L)'
;MKKLALASLLLLLAFAPAVLSAQDDKLAGEANKLIERIAKRPEKAWDYAFALRRMSETEEGSKLVATFEKELENDSEAVRMVCSQLVALYGTPELAYEAWGNLLESDDSAIVEATAMMITQEGPEDDELMERVETAWEDSEDLAPGARTALCECLLVNSKNELALEQLREFLSSTDHELVGRAALVLSERGHPQEVAARIDSMSREPGDIGRLARVGQEVVKIDQAVADMKAGKFKRKEHLIPNEIRAIKKHYADDFFIHADKHQDLTNENLVDNACRAMAAATDRYAAYLTQDEIEAMNQDQEGRYVGIGAHVAMGDDGLIYVTQPIYEGPAYAAGLRTGDKIAGILDANGKRVDLTGVSLEDGIDYVRGPENSTATLFIKRRGVEDEIKLEIKRSVVKVDTALEEMLPGQVGYVRLTRFGTNSADDMKESLDNLRRQGMKTLVLDLRNNGGGQLTAVLDIASMFLPAGSTISSTGGRFKPWEGRHMLPKAEKGDYEDIPMVVLVNEESASGAEMLSGALKDNNRALLIGRRTFGKGIGQSFFFVYKSGHSRTLKCTVFSYFLPSGISIDKYQGEGGVDPQIHMEPDLLESWEVYAIDKLRKSRKLEDYLDEHYKGVDKAKFMKLATFDGLSTASWPDFDKLYNSLDTNLAREDVRRELRYALRTRVQDDRGAEFTQNFQGDKTLLRGVQELYKKIDKDPKEVPEYKAVMK
;
A
#
# COMPACT_ATOMS: atom_id res chain seq x y z
N MET A 1 21.86 49.49 -31.37
CA MET A 1 21.23 48.22 -31.84
C MET A 1 22.18 47.37 -32.70
N LYS A 2 23.49 47.59 -32.60
CA LYS A 2 24.53 46.74 -33.18
C LYS A 2 25.59 46.63 -32.07
N LYS A 3 26.19 45.44 -31.87
CA LYS A 3 27.39 45.19 -31.03
C LYS A 3 27.25 44.81 -29.53
N LEU A 4 26.13 44.28 -29.06
CA LEU A 4 26.13 43.52 -27.78
C LEU A 4 24.95 42.53 -27.73
N ALA A 5 25.08 41.45 -28.50
CA ALA A 5 24.19 40.29 -28.43
C ALA A 5 24.90 38.97 -28.78
N LEU A 6 26.23 38.93 -28.71
CA LEU A 6 27.03 37.72 -28.99
C LEU A 6 27.59 37.04 -27.73
N ALA A 7 27.78 37.74 -26.61
CA ALA A 7 28.42 37.15 -25.42
C ALA A 7 27.44 36.54 -24.40
N SER A 8 26.13 36.76 -24.52
CA SER A 8 25.15 36.36 -23.48
C SER A 8 24.14 35.30 -23.92
N LEU A 9 24.38 34.59 -25.03
CA LEU A 9 23.47 33.55 -25.52
C LEU A 9 24.15 32.24 -25.96
N LEU A 10 25.40 31.98 -25.52
CA LEU A 10 26.07 30.68 -25.68
C LEU A 10 25.65 29.65 -24.60
N LEU A 11 24.91 30.07 -23.57
CA LEU A 11 24.38 29.21 -22.50
C LEU A 11 23.09 28.45 -22.85
N LEU A 12 22.48 28.70 -24.01
CA LEU A 12 21.23 28.07 -24.46
C LEU A 12 21.41 26.88 -25.42
N LEU A 13 22.66 26.49 -25.66
CA LEU A 13 23.01 25.39 -26.56
C LEU A 13 23.60 24.16 -25.84
N ALA A 14 23.58 24.12 -24.50
CA ALA A 14 24.18 23.03 -23.72
C ALA A 14 23.19 21.96 -23.21
N PHE A 15 21.88 22.04 -23.49
CA PHE A 15 20.91 21.09 -22.92
C PHE A 15 19.71 20.79 -23.82
N ALA A 16 19.71 19.60 -24.45
CA ALA A 16 18.61 18.61 -24.47
C ALA A 16 18.87 17.51 -25.53
N PRO A 17 18.80 16.21 -25.18
CA PRO A 17 18.69 15.15 -26.18
C PRO A 17 17.26 14.57 -26.27
N ALA A 18 17.05 13.90 -27.41
CA ALA A 18 16.00 12.95 -27.80
C ALA A 18 14.74 13.51 -28.50
N VAL A 19 14.53 13.11 -29.77
CA VAL A 19 13.51 12.13 -30.23
C VAL A 19 13.72 11.84 -31.73
N LEU A 20 13.36 10.61 -32.12
CA LEU A 20 13.60 9.87 -33.38
C LEU A 20 12.97 10.40 -34.71
N SER A 21 13.66 9.98 -35.79
CA SER A 21 13.25 9.56 -37.15
C SER A 21 12.76 10.57 -38.22
N ALA A 22 13.44 10.62 -39.38
CA ALA A 22 13.01 10.12 -40.71
C ALA A 22 13.66 10.89 -41.91
N GLN A 23 14.00 10.14 -42.98
CA GLN A 23 14.69 10.50 -44.25
C GLN A 23 14.21 11.78 -44.97
N ASP A 24 15.13 12.63 -45.49
CA ASP A 24 15.01 13.22 -46.86
C ASP A 24 16.23 14.08 -47.35
N ASP A 25 16.47 14.14 -48.68
CA ASP A 25 17.41 15.07 -49.37
C ASP A 25 17.03 16.57 -49.25
N LYS A 26 15.98 16.87 -48.49
CA LYS A 26 15.40 18.19 -48.25
C LYS A 26 16.19 19.00 -47.23
N LEU A 27 16.86 18.33 -46.28
CA LEU A 27 17.60 18.95 -45.18
C LEU A 27 18.78 19.81 -45.67
N ALA A 28 19.56 19.29 -46.62
CA ALA A 28 20.67 20.03 -47.24
C ALA A 28 20.19 21.28 -48.00
N GLY A 29 19.03 21.19 -48.66
CA GLY A 29 18.42 22.33 -49.33
C GLY A 29 17.93 23.42 -48.37
N GLU A 30 17.51 23.07 -47.16
CA GLU A 30 17.13 24.04 -46.12
C GLU A 30 18.36 24.67 -45.45
N ALA A 31 19.41 23.89 -45.20
CA ALA A 31 20.69 24.39 -44.70
C ALA A 31 21.30 25.42 -45.66
N ASN A 32 21.35 25.12 -46.97
CA ASN A 32 21.84 26.06 -47.99
C ASN A 32 21.05 27.38 -48.02
N LYS A 33 19.72 27.33 -47.85
CA LYS A 33 18.90 28.54 -47.76
C LYS A 33 19.21 29.38 -46.53
N LEU A 34 19.56 28.75 -45.41
CA LEU A 34 20.00 29.45 -44.20
C LEU A 34 21.37 30.07 -44.40
N ILE A 35 22.32 29.35 -45.02
CA ILE A 35 23.65 29.86 -45.37
C ILE A 35 23.54 31.09 -46.29
N GLU A 36 22.72 31.03 -47.34
CA GLU A 36 22.45 32.20 -48.18
C GLU A 36 21.85 33.39 -47.42
N ARG A 37 21.01 33.12 -46.41
CA ARG A 37 20.42 34.18 -45.56
C ARG A 37 21.45 34.80 -44.64
N ILE A 38 22.40 34.01 -44.12
CA ILE A 38 23.53 34.51 -43.33
C ILE A 38 24.36 35.45 -44.21
N ALA A 39 24.73 35.03 -45.42
CA ALA A 39 25.49 35.86 -46.36
C ALA A 39 24.78 37.19 -46.68
N LYS A 40 23.45 37.16 -46.87
CA LYS A 40 22.64 38.35 -47.17
C LYS A 40 22.39 39.24 -45.94
N ARG A 41 22.46 38.68 -44.73
CA ARG A 41 22.11 39.32 -43.47
C ARG A 41 23.08 38.92 -42.36
N PRO A 42 24.35 39.33 -42.45
CA PRO A 42 25.38 38.94 -41.48
C PRO A 42 25.03 39.40 -40.05
N GLU A 43 24.22 40.46 -39.90
CA GLU A 43 23.76 40.93 -38.59
C GLU A 43 22.82 39.95 -37.86
N LYS A 44 22.30 38.95 -38.58
CA LYS A 44 21.41 37.89 -38.06
C LYS A 44 22.05 36.50 -38.08
N ALA A 45 23.36 36.42 -38.31
CA ALA A 45 24.06 35.14 -38.46
C ALA A 45 23.74 34.15 -37.33
N TRP A 46 23.68 34.63 -36.09
CA TRP A 46 23.42 33.80 -34.90
C TRP A 46 22.00 33.28 -34.75
N ASP A 47 20.99 34.06 -35.15
CA ASP A 47 19.61 33.60 -35.18
C ASP A 47 19.47 32.38 -36.11
N TYR A 48 20.22 32.39 -37.22
CA TYR A 48 20.25 31.29 -38.18
C TYR A 48 21.19 30.16 -37.76
N ALA A 49 22.29 30.46 -37.07
CA ALA A 49 23.23 29.48 -36.54
C ALA A 49 22.55 28.50 -35.56
N PHE A 50 21.66 29.00 -34.70
CA PHE A 50 20.88 28.15 -33.80
C PHE A 50 19.99 27.17 -34.56
N ALA A 51 19.36 27.61 -35.65
CA ALA A 51 18.57 26.75 -36.50
C ALA A 51 19.43 25.68 -37.20
N LEU A 52 20.59 26.08 -37.77
CA LEU A 52 21.55 25.16 -38.39
C LEU A 52 22.06 24.10 -37.40
N ARG A 53 22.36 24.50 -36.16
CA ARG A 53 22.81 23.58 -35.12
C ARG A 53 21.75 22.55 -34.71
N ARG A 54 20.50 22.98 -34.53
CA ARG A 54 19.40 22.02 -34.24
C ARG A 54 19.20 21.02 -35.38
N MET A 55 19.48 21.42 -36.63
CA MET A 55 19.46 20.51 -37.77
C MET A 55 20.62 19.52 -37.73
N SER A 56 21.83 19.95 -37.30
CA SER A 56 23.01 19.09 -37.21
C SER A 56 22.97 18.08 -36.05
N GLU A 57 22.19 18.34 -35.00
CA GLU A 57 21.98 17.43 -33.86
C GLU A 57 21.02 16.26 -34.17
N THR A 58 20.40 16.24 -35.36
CA THR A 58 19.54 15.13 -35.80
C THR A 58 20.36 13.93 -36.30
N GLU A 59 19.76 12.74 -36.36
CA GLU A 59 20.39 11.51 -36.86
C GLU A 59 20.93 11.65 -38.31
N GLU A 60 20.40 12.60 -39.08
CA GLU A 60 20.81 12.93 -40.45
C GLU A 60 21.81 14.10 -40.55
N GLY A 61 22.10 14.77 -39.44
CA GLY A 61 22.93 15.97 -39.37
C GLY A 61 24.38 15.75 -39.81
N SER A 62 24.89 14.52 -39.71
CA SER A 62 26.21 14.14 -40.24
C SER A 62 26.36 14.39 -41.74
N LYS A 63 25.26 14.39 -42.51
CA LYS A 63 25.28 14.72 -43.94
C LYS A 63 25.49 16.21 -44.22
N LEU A 64 25.23 17.09 -43.23
CA LEU A 64 25.42 18.54 -43.36
C LEU A 64 26.88 18.95 -43.15
N VAL A 65 27.69 18.12 -42.47
CA VAL A 65 29.10 18.40 -42.18
C VAL A 65 29.87 18.75 -43.45
N ALA A 66 29.76 17.95 -44.50
CA ALA A 66 30.43 18.21 -45.78
C ALA A 66 29.98 19.52 -46.45
N THR A 67 28.75 19.97 -46.17
CA THR A 67 28.24 21.27 -46.65
C THR A 67 28.87 22.40 -45.84
N PHE A 68 28.96 22.27 -44.52
CA PHE A 68 29.61 23.27 -43.67
C PHE A 68 31.11 23.38 -43.95
N GLU A 69 31.81 22.26 -44.14
CA GLU A 69 33.24 22.23 -44.52
C GLU A 69 33.48 22.96 -45.85
N LYS A 70 32.60 22.79 -46.84
CA LYS A 70 32.70 23.49 -48.13
C LYS A 70 32.52 25.02 -47.98
N GLU A 71 31.65 25.45 -47.08
CA GLU A 71 31.33 26.87 -46.88
C GLU A 71 32.37 27.59 -45.98
N LEU A 72 33.42 26.90 -45.54
CA LEU A 72 34.59 27.53 -44.92
C LEU A 72 35.37 28.44 -45.88
N GLU A 73 35.24 28.22 -47.20
CA GLU A 73 35.85 29.08 -48.23
C GLU A 73 34.90 30.18 -48.74
N ASN A 74 33.75 30.39 -48.09
CA ASN A 74 32.75 31.38 -48.53
C ASN A 74 33.27 32.82 -48.45
N ASP A 75 32.92 33.69 -49.41
CA ASP A 75 33.31 35.11 -49.41
C ASP A 75 32.84 35.86 -48.14
N SER A 76 31.74 35.43 -47.53
CA SER A 76 31.19 36.04 -46.32
C SER A 76 31.84 35.52 -45.05
N GLU A 77 32.52 36.41 -44.31
CA GLU A 77 33.19 36.07 -43.05
C GLU A 77 32.21 35.55 -41.99
N ALA A 78 30.97 36.08 -41.98
CA ALA A 78 29.91 35.62 -41.09
C ALA A 78 29.44 34.19 -41.41
N VAL A 79 29.46 33.80 -42.68
CA VAL A 79 29.18 32.40 -43.09
C VAL A 79 30.32 31.50 -42.63
N ARG A 80 31.57 31.89 -42.92
CA ARG A 80 32.76 31.14 -42.49
C ARG A 80 32.76 30.91 -40.97
N MET A 81 32.48 31.96 -40.20
CA MET A 81 32.41 31.94 -38.73
C MET A 81 31.34 30.96 -38.19
N VAL A 82 30.12 30.98 -38.74
CA VAL A 82 29.06 30.06 -38.30
C VAL A 82 29.37 28.62 -38.71
N CYS A 83 29.88 28.42 -39.92
CA CYS A 83 30.19 27.08 -40.43
C CYS A 83 31.40 26.48 -39.69
N SER A 84 32.44 27.26 -39.39
CA SER A 84 33.61 26.76 -38.65
C SER A 84 33.24 26.29 -37.24
N GLN A 85 32.33 26.96 -36.54
CA GLN A 85 31.84 26.47 -35.25
C GLN A 85 31.11 25.13 -35.37
N LEU A 86 30.30 24.94 -36.42
CA LEU A 86 29.59 23.69 -36.64
C LEU A 86 30.54 22.56 -37.08
N VAL A 87 31.58 22.89 -37.84
CA VAL A 87 32.65 21.96 -38.24
C VAL A 87 33.51 21.57 -37.04
N ALA A 88 33.84 22.49 -36.13
CA ALA A 88 34.55 22.16 -34.90
C ALA A 88 33.77 21.17 -34.03
N LEU A 89 32.45 21.36 -33.93
CA LEU A 89 31.57 20.51 -33.10
C LEU A 89 31.25 19.14 -33.73
N TYR A 90 31.11 19.07 -35.05
CA TYR A 90 30.52 17.90 -35.73
C TYR A 90 31.33 17.36 -36.92
N GLY A 91 32.37 18.07 -37.36
CA GLY A 91 33.18 17.76 -38.54
C GLY A 91 34.65 17.57 -38.23
N THR A 92 35.51 17.97 -39.18
CA THR A 92 36.98 17.89 -39.07
C THR A 92 37.51 19.15 -38.35
N PRO A 93 37.92 19.08 -37.07
CA PRO A 93 38.26 20.27 -36.29
C PRO A 93 39.41 21.09 -36.87
N GLU A 94 40.39 20.45 -37.51
CA GLU A 94 41.56 21.10 -38.10
C GLU A 94 41.16 22.09 -39.21
N LEU A 95 40.10 21.80 -39.97
CA LEU A 95 39.57 22.72 -40.98
C LEU A 95 38.91 23.95 -40.33
N ALA A 96 38.25 23.75 -39.19
CA ALA A 96 37.67 24.86 -38.43
C ALA A 96 38.76 25.74 -37.81
N TYR A 97 39.87 25.15 -37.34
CA TYR A 97 40.99 25.87 -36.74
C TYR A 97 41.68 26.78 -37.77
N GLU A 98 41.94 26.25 -38.96
CA GLU A 98 42.47 27.06 -40.07
C GLU A 98 41.52 28.21 -40.44
N ALA A 99 40.22 27.94 -40.51
CA ALA A 99 39.22 28.97 -40.78
C ALA A 99 39.15 30.04 -39.67
N TRP A 100 39.26 29.64 -38.39
CA TRP A 100 39.32 30.59 -37.28
C TRP A 100 40.58 31.43 -37.31
N GLY A 101 41.75 30.84 -37.59
CA GLY A 101 42.98 31.60 -37.78
C GLY A 101 42.81 32.70 -38.83
N ASN A 102 42.20 32.37 -39.97
CA ASN A 102 41.94 33.35 -41.04
C ASN A 102 40.92 34.42 -40.64
N LEU A 103 39.96 34.10 -39.77
CA LEU A 103 38.97 35.05 -39.25
C LEU A 103 39.53 36.00 -38.19
N LEU A 104 40.61 35.63 -37.50
CA LEU A 104 41.30 36.51 -36.55
C LEU A 104 41.99 37.69 -37.25
N GLU A 105 42.33 37.55 -38.53
CA GLU A 105 42.92 38.60 -39.38
C GLU A 105 41.87 39.58 -39.95
N SER A 106 40.59 39.46 -39.58
CA SER A 106 39.51 40.31 -40.08
C SER A 106 39.61 41.75 -39.56
N ASP A 107 39.34 42.72 -40.44
CA ASP A 107 39.18 44.14 -40.07
C ASP A 107 37.90 44.41 -39.25
N ASP A 108 36.95 43.46 -39.19
CA ASP A 108 35.74 43.59 -38.37
C ASP A 108 35.99 43.05 -36.96
N SER A 109 36.16 43.95 -35.99
CA SER A 109 36.35 43.58 -34.59
C SER A 109 35.26 42.66 -34.03
N ALA A 110 34.04 42.65 -34.59
CA ALA A 110 33.00 41.74 -34.14
C ALA A 110 33.26 40.28 -34.59
N ILE A 111 33.88 40.09 -35.75
CA ILE A 111 34.32 38.77 -36.24
C ILE A 111 35.49 38.29 -35.40
N VAL A 112 36.46 39.16 -35.11
CA VAL A 112 37.60 38.82 -34.24
C VAL A 112 37.13 38.47 -32.82
N GLU A 113 36.26 39.27 -32.21
CA GLU A 113 35.67 39.00 -30.89
C GLU A 113 34.97 37.64 -30.86
N ALA A 114 34.08 37.37 -31.82
CA ALA A 114 33.35 36.12 -31.90
C ALA A 114 34.28 34.91 -32.07
N THR A 115 35.30 35.05 -32.92
CA THR A 115 36.26 33.98 -33.21
C THR A 115 37.08 33.65 -31.97
N ALA A 116 37.61 34.65 -31.27
CA ALA A 116 38.33 34.44 -30.02
C ALA A 116 37.46 33.75 -28.95
N MET A 117 36.18 34.11 -28.84
CA MET A 117 35.24 33.45 -27.92
C MET A 117 34.97 31.98 -28.29
N MET A 118 34.83 31.67 -29.58
CA MET A 118 34.66 30.28 -30.06
C MET A 118 35.89 29.42 -29.72
N ILE A 119 37.10 29.93 -29.99
CA ILE A 119 38.36 29.25 -29.64
C ILE A 119 38.47 29.05 -28.12
N THR A 120 38.11 30.06 -27.32
CA THR A 120 38.10 29.98 -25.85
C THR A 120 37.18 28.87 -25.35
N GLN A 121 36.04 28.66 -26.02
CA GLN A 121 35.04 27.68 -25.61
C GLN A 121 35.40 26.25 -26.03
N GLU A 122 35.88 26.05 -27.26
CA GLU A 122 36.22 24.71 -27.76
C GLU A 122 37.57 24.21 -27.22
N GLY A 123 38.49 25.11 -26.90
CA GLY A 123 39.79 24.79 -26.28
C GLY A 123 40.69 23.89 -27.15
N PRO A 124 41.01 24.29 -28.39
CA PRO A 124 41.81 23.47 -29.29
C PRO A 124 43.26 23.32 -28.80
N GLU A 125 43.82 22.11 -28.90
CA GLU A 125 45.25 21.83 -28.70
C GLU A 125 46.02 22.03 -30.02
N ASP A 126 46.03 23.26 -30.57
CA ASP A 126 46.68 23.60 -31.84
C ASP A 126 47.62 24.81 -31.68
N ASP A 127 48.94 24.54 -31.72
CA ASP A 127 49.96 25.55 -31.46
C ASP A 127 49.99 26.66 -32.53
N GLU A 128 49.72 26.32 -33.79
CA GLU A 128 49.74 27.28 -34.91
C GLU A 128 48.56 28.26 -34.82
N LEU A 129 47.37 27.78 -34.49
CA LEU A 129 46.21 28.63 -34.21
C LEU A 129 46.48 29.53 -33.00
N MET A 130 47.11 29.02 -31.93
CA MET A 130 47.42 29.83 -30.76
C MET A 130 48.47 30.91 -31.06
N GLU A 131 49.45 30.66 -31.92
CA GLU A 131 50.40 31.68 -32.42
C GLU A 131 49.66 32.79 -33.21
N ARG A 132 48.64 32.42 -34.01
CA ARG A 132 47.78 33.38 -34.71
C ARG A 132 46.89 34.19 -33.75
N VAL A 133 46.39 33.60 -32.67
CA VAL A 133 45.69 34.33 -31.59
C VAL A 133 46.63 35.31 -30.91
N GLU A 134 47.88 34.92 -30.64
CA GLU A 134 48.88 35.80 -30.04
C GLU A 134 49.22 36.98 -30.97
N THR A 135 49.41 36.72 -32.26
CA THR A 135 49.63 37.78 -33.28
C THR A 135 48.45 38.74 -33.33
N ALA A 136 47.22 38.23 -33.41
CA ALA A 136 46.01 39.06 -33.42
C ALA A 136 45.83 39.86 -32.13
N TRP A 137 46.30 39.34 -30.98
CA TRP A 137 46.33 40.05 -29.71
C TRP A 137 47.37 41.17 -29.68
N GLU A 138 48.58 40.93 -30.18
CA GLU A 138 49.63 41.96 -30.28
C GLU A 138 49.20 43.13 -31.18
N ASP A 139 48.50 42.84 -32.29
CA ASP A 139 47.98 43.84 -33.21
C ASP A 139 46.62 44.44 -32.79
N SER A 140 46.10 44.08 -31.61
CA SER A 140 44.72 44.41 -31.20
C SER A 140 44.50 45.87 -30.74
N GLU A 141 45.51 46.74 -30.78
CA GLU A 141 45.46 48.10 -30.20
C GLU A 141 44.26 48.92 -30.75
N ASP A 142 44.00 48.82 -32.05
CA ASP A 142 42.94 49.53 -32.77
C ASP A 142 41.59 48.79 -32.78
N LEU A 143 41.52 47.58 -32.24
CA LEU A 143 40.27 46.80 -32.19
C LEU A 143 39.32 47.31 -31.11
N ALA A 144 38.02 47.04 -31.31
CA ALA A 144 37.01 47.36 -30.32
C ALA A 144 37.28 46.64 -28.97
N PRO A 145 36.87 47.22 -27.82
CA PRO A 145 37.11 46.65 -26.49
C PRO A 145 36.71 45.18 -26.30
N GLY A 146 35.65 44.74 -26.98
CA GLY A 146 35.20 43.36 -27.00
C GLY A 146 36.22 42.39 -27.56
N ALA A 147 36.78 42.68 -28.73
CA ALA A 147 37.80 41.83 -29.37
C ALA A 147 39.06 41.74 -28.51
N ARG A 148 39.52 42.88 -28.00
CA ARG A 148 40.73 42.97 -27.15
C ARG A 148 40.63 42.11 -25.90
N THR A 149 39.48 42.15 -25.23
CA THR A 149 39.25 41.36 -24.01
C THR A 149 39.03 39.87 -24.32
N ALA A 150 38.35 39.54 -25.41
CA ALA A 150 38.16 38.14 -25.85
C ALA A 150 39.48 37.47 -26.27
N LEU A 151 40.39 38.19 -26.93
CA LEU A 151 41.73 37.69 -27.29
C LEU A 151 42.57 37.40 -26.03
N CYS A 152 42.56 38.32 -25.05
CA CYS A 152 43.24 38.10 -23.77
C CYS A 152 42.66 36.89 -23.01
N GLU A 153 41.32 36.75 -23.01
CA GLU A 153 40.64 35.62 -22.39
C GLU A 153 41.03 34.29 -23.06
N CYS A 154 41.07 34.27 -24.39
CA CYS A 154 41.46 33.10 -25.17
C CYS A 154 42.88 32.62 -24.81
N LEU A 155 43.85 33.53 -24.81
CA LEU A 155 45.23 33.22 -24.41
C LEU A 155 45.32 32.78 -22.94
N LEU A 156 44.56 33.41 -22.05
CA LEU A 156 44.55 33.03 -20.64
C LEU A 156 44.03 31.60 -20.43
N VAL A 157 42.96 31.22 -21.14
CA VAL A 157 42.31 29.92 -20.99
C VAL A 157 43.12 28.81 -21.67
N ASN A 158 43.56 29.04 -22.90
CA ASN A 158 44.11 27.98 -23.75
C ASN A 158 45.64 27.86 -23.65
N SER A 159 46.37 28.96 -23.45
CA SER A 159 47.84 28.94 -23.33
C SER A 159 48.37 29.36 -21.97
N LYS A 160 47.50 29.76 -21.02
CA LYS A 160 47.86 30.27 -19.69
C LYS A 160 48.84 31.44 -19.77
N ASN A 161 48.71 32.27 -20.81
CA ASN A 161 49.61 33.39 -21.04
C ASN A 161 49.46 34.43 -19.90
N GLU A 162 50.50 34.58 -19.07
CA GLU A 162 50.49 35.50 -17.93
C GLU A 162 50.47 36.98 -18.39
N LEU A 163 51.03 37.30 -19.56
CA LEU A 163 51.00 38.66 -20.10
C LEU A 163 49.58 39.07 -20.49
N ALA A 164 48.78 38.15 -21.02
CA ALA A 164 47.36 38.40 -21.30
C ALA A 164 46.56 38.69 -20.01
N LEU A 165 46.88 38.00 -18.91
CA LEU A 165 46.29 38.28 -17.60
C LEU A 165 46.71 39.65 -17.06
N GLU A 166 47.99 40.02 -17.20
CA GLU A 166 48.48 41.35 -16.83
C GLU A 166 47.82 42.45 -17.67
N GLN A 167 47.65 42.21 -18.97
CA GLN A 167 46.97 43.13 -19.88
C GLN A 167 45.50 43.35 -19.48
N LEU A 168 44.78 42.29 -19.08
CA LEU A 168 43.42 42.40 -18.52
C LEU A 168 43.39 43.25 -17.23
N ARG A 169 44.40 43.12 -16.37
CA ARG A 169 44.52 43.95 -15.16
C ARG A 169 44.84 45.40 -15.50
N GLU A 170 45.67 45.65 -16.51
CA GLU A 170 45.97 46.99 -17.00
C GLU A 170 44.70 47.66 -17.55
N PHE A 171 43.89 46.92 -18.32
CA PHE A 171 42.61 47.42 -18.85
C PHE A 171 41.66 47.95 -17.78
N LEU A 172 41.74 47.45 -16.53
CA LEU A 172 40.95 47.98 -15.41
C LEU A 172 41.27 49.45 -15.07
N SER A 173 42.45 49.94 -15.47
CA SER A 173 42.90 51.32 -15.27
C SER A 173 42.65 52.22 -16.48
N SER A 174 42.06 51.71 -17.56
CA SER A 174 41.73 52.49 -18.76
C SER A 174 40.65 53.55 -18.50
N THR A 175 40.63 54.59 -19.32
CA THR A 175 39.55 55.58 -19.36
C THR A 175 38.36 55.13 -20.20
N ASP A 176 38.51 54.06 -21.00
CA ASP A 176 37.43 53.44 -21.75
C ASP A 176 36.55 52.57 -20.82
N HIS A 177 35.34 53.05 -20.55
CA HIS A 177 34.38 52.40 -19.67
C HIS A 177 33.96 51.00 -20.16
N GLU A 178 33.87 50.77 -21.47
CA GLU A 178 33.50 49.46 -22.01
C GLU A 178 34.65 48.46 -21.85
N LEU A 179 35.89 48.89 -22.10
CA LEU A 179 37.08 48.07 -21.94
C LEU A 179 37.29 47.65 -20.48
N VAL A 180 37.20 48.62 -19.55
CA VAL A 180 37.27 48.34 -18.11
C VAL A 180 36.19 47.36 -17.69
N GLY A 181 34.96 47.55 -18.20
CA GLY A 181 33.83 46.71 -17.84
C GLY A 181 33.97 45.26 -18.30
N ARG A 182 34.41 45.06 -19.54
CA ARG A 182 34.63 43.72 -20.10
C ARG A 182 35.81 43.02 -19.43
N ALA A 183 36.92 43.71 -19.19
CA ALA A 183 38.07 43.15 -18.50
C ALA A 183 37.73 42.68 -17.06
N ALA A 184 36.92 43.46 -16.34
CA ALA A 184 36.45 43.06 -15.01
C ALA A 184 35.59 41.79 -15.03
N LEU A 185 34.75 41.61 -16.06
CA LEU A 185 33.93 40.40 -16.21
C LEU A 185 34.79 39.17 -16.48
N VAL A 186 35.73 39.27 -17.42
CA VAL A 186 36.66 38.17 -17.74
C VAL A 186 37.45 37.75 -16.50
N LEU A 187 38.02 38.70 -15.74
CA LEU A 187 38.75 38.38 -14.51
C LEU A 187 37.84 37.71 -13.45
N SER A 188 36.57 38.12 -13.36
CA SER A 188 35.63 37.49 -12.44
C SER A 188 35.28 36.05 -12.82
N GLU A 189 35.12 35.76 -14.11
CA GLU A 189 34.78 34.41 -14.61
C GLU A 189 35.99 33.47 -14.63
N ARG A 190 37.21 34.00 -14.80
CA ARG A 190 38.45 33.22 -14.93
C ARG A 190 39.24 33.06 -13.62
N GLY A 191 38.55 33.12 -12.48
CA GLY A 191 39.12 32.73 -11.18
C GLY A 191 39.78 33.85 -10.39
N HIS A 192 39.58 35.11 -10.78
CA HIS A 192 40.02 36.29 -10.03
C HIS A 192 38.86 37.16 -9.49
N PRO A 193 37.72 36.59 -9.01
CA PRO A 193 36.53 37.36 -8.64
C PRO A 193 36.75 38.34 -7.50
N GLN A 194 37.70 38.05 -6.59
CA GLN A 194 38.03 38.93 -5.47
C GLN A 194 38.77 40.19 -5.90
N GLU A 195 39.58 40.13 -6.96
CA GLU A 195 40.35 41.29 -7.48
C GLU A 195 39.41 42.37 -8.02
N VAL A 196 38.26 41.95 -8.57
CA VAL A 196 37.31 42.81 -9.28
C VAL A 196 35.97 42.99 -8.55
N ALA A 197 35.78 42.39 -7.38
CA ALA A 197 34.50 42.35 -6.66
C ALA A 197 33.89 43.76 -6.42
N ALA A 198 34.70 44.71 -5.95
CA ALA A 198 34.24 46.08 -5.72
C ALA A 198 33.85 46.79 -7.03
N ARG A 199 34.53 46.45 -8.13
CA ARG A 199 34.27 47.02 -9.45
C ARG A 199 33.00 46.44 -10.07
N ILE A 200 32.84 45.12 -10.02
CA ILE A 200 31.62 44.41 -10.43
C ILE A 200 30.39 44.91 -9.65
N ASP A 201 30.52 45.17 -8.34
CA ASP A 201 29.45 45.76 -7.54
C ASP A 201 29.07 47.18 -8.01
N SER A 202 30.07 48.03 -8.30
CA SER A 202 29.82 49.36 -8.87
C SER A 202 29.10 49.28 -10.22
N MET A 203 29.60 48.45 -11.13
CA MET A 203 29.07 48.31 -12.49
C MET A 203 27.65 47.72 -12.50
N SER A 204 27.31 46.84 -11.56
CA SER A 204 25.98 46.23 -11.46
C SER A 204 24.83 47.24 -11.30
N ARG A 205 25.17 48.46 -10.84
CA ARG A 205 24.26 49.58 -10.62
C ARG A 205 24.08 50.45 -11.86
N GLU A 206 24.88 50.25 -12.90
CA GLU A 206 24.79 51.00 -14.15
C GLU A 206 23.64 50.46 -15.02
N PRO A 207 22.89 51.33 -15.72
CA PRO A 207 21.93 50.91 -16.72
C PRO A 207 22.64 50.45 -18.00
N GLY A 208 22.06 49.49 -18.73
CA GLY A 208 22.60 48.98 -20.00
C GLY A 208 23.16 47.55 -19.90
N ASP A 209 23.86 47.11 -20.94
CA ASP A 209 24.36 45.74 -21.07
C ASP A 209 25.46 45.40 -20.06
N ILE A 210 26.38 46.33 -19.80
CA ILE A 210 27.46 46.18 -18.83
C ILE A 210 26.91 45.94 -17.42
N GLY A 211 25.89 46.70 -17.00
CA GLY A 211 25.26 46.50 -15.70
C GLY A 211 24.41 45.23 -15.62
N ARG A 212 23.86 44.73 -16.75
CA ARG A 212 23.24 43.39 -16.80
C ARG A 212 24.27 42.29 -16.59
N LEU A 213 25.40 42.34 -17.30
CA LEU A 213 26.48 41.38 -17.17
C LEU A 213 27.12 41.40 -15.78
N ALA A 214 27.35 42.59 -15.21
CA ALA A 214 27.91 42.73 -13.86
C ALA A 214 27.00 42.14 -12.77
N ARG A 215 25.66 42.16 -12.93
CA ARG A 215 24.74 41.45 -12.03
C ARG A 215 24.90 39.93 -12.10
N VAL A 216 25.22 39.37 -13.27
CA VAL A 216 25.56 37.95 -13.41
C VAL A 216 26.89 37.65 -12.73
N GLY A 217 27.91 38.50 -12.95
CA GLY A 217 29.19 38.41 -12.25
C GLY A 217 29.07 38.48 -10.72
N GLN A 218 28.14 39.28 -10.18
CA GLN A 218 27.84 39.29 -8.75
C GLN A 218 27.34 37.94 -8.22
N GLU A 219 26.53 37.21 -9.00
CA GLU A 219 26.08 35.87 -8.60
C GLU A 219 27.23 34.86 -8.62
N VAL A 220 28.15 34.96 -9.58
CA VAL A 220 29.38 34.14 -9.61
C VAL A 220 30.23 34.38 -8.37
N VAL A 221 30.49 35.65 -8.02
CA VAL A 221 31.22 36.03 -6.79
C VAL A 221 30.54 35.48 -5.53
N LYS A 222 29.20 35.54 -5.46
CA LYS A 222 28.42 34.98 -4.34
C LYS A 222 28.52 33.45 -4.27
N ILE A 223 28.44 32.76 -5.41
CA ILE A 223 28.57 31.29 -5.48
C ILE A 223 29.96 30.87 -5.03
N ASP A 224 31.02 31.52 -5.50
CA ASP A 224 32.39 31.22 -5.10
C ASP A 224 32.62 31.45 -3.61
N GLN A 225 32.08 32.55 -3.08
CA GLN A 225 32.12 32.82 -1.65
C GLN A 225 31.37 31.74 -0.85
N ALA A 226 30.20 31.30 -1.33
CA ALA A 226 29.44 30.22 -0.71
C ALA A 226 30.17 28.86 -0.76
N VAL A 227 30.85 28.56 -1.86
CA VAL A 227 31.70 27.35 -2.01
C VAL A 227 32.90 27.41 -1.08
N ALA A 228 33.55 28.56 -0.95
CA ALA A 228 34.65 28.76 -0.01
C ALA A 228 34.17 28.59 1.45
N ASP A 229 33.00 29.13 1.79
CA ASP A 229 32.40 28.98 3.13
C ASP A 229 31.94 27.53 3.41
N MET A 230 31.50 26.80 2.38
CA MET A 230 31.23 25.35 2.46
C MET A 230 32.51 24.55 2.71
N LYS A 231 33.59 24.81 1.96
CA LYS A 231 34.90 24.18 2.16
C LYS A 231 35.49 24.50 3.54
N ALA A 232 35.23 25.69 4.06
CA ALA A 232 35.63 26.12 5.40
C ALA A 232 34.73 25.58 6.53
N GLY A 233 33.73 24.74 6.22
CA GLY A 233 32.88 24.08 7.22
C GLY A 233 31.93 25.02 7.98
N LYS A 234 31.67 26.23 7.47
CA LYS A 234 30.79 27.21 8.13
C LYS A 234 29.30 26.85 8.05
N PHE A 235 28.92 25.94 7.15
CA PHE A 235 27.56 25.41 7.06
C PHE A 235 27.43 24.08 7.82
N LYS A 236 27.00 24.13 9.08
CA LYS A 236 26.41 22.94 9.73
C LYS A 236 24.97 22.79 9.24
N ARG A 237 24.76 22.03 8.16
CA ARG A 237 23.41 21.71 7.68
C ARG A 237 22.74 20.75 8.67
N LYS A 238 21.85 21.27 9.52
CA LYS A 238 20.75 20.48 10.11
C LYS A 238 19.52 20.64 9.23
N GLU A 239 19.55 20.08 8.03
CA GLU A 239 18.29 19.69 7.41
C GLU A 239 17.95 18.31 7.97
N HIS A 240 16.75 18.15 8.52
CA HIS A 240 16.29 16.84 8.98
C HIS A 240 16.25 15.88 7.78
N LEU A 241 16.63 14.61 7.99
CA LEU A 241 16.63 13.57 6.95
C LEU A 241 15.28 13.47 6.23
N ILE A 242 14.17 13.57 6.99
CA ILE A 242 12.81 13.33 6.51
C ILE A 242 12.41 14.25 5.33
N PRO A 243 12.55 15.60 5.40
CA PRO A 243 12.28 16.46 4.24
C PRO A 243 13.08 16.14 2.97
N ASN A 244 14.33 15.68 3.11
CA ASN A 244 15.19 15.35 1.96
C ASN A 244 14.80 14.01 1.34
N GLU A 245 14.48 13.03 2.17
CA GLU A 245 13.94 11.73 1.73
C GLU A 245 12.60 11.91 1.01
N ILE A 246 11.67 12.70 1.56
CA ILE A 246 10.37 13.02 0.93
C ILE A 246 10.58 13.71 -0.42
N ARG A 247 11.51 14.68 -0.51
CA ARG A 247 11.80 15.37 -1.77
C ARG A 247 12.35 14.42 -2.83
N ALA A 248 13.24 13.50 -2.44
CA ALA A 248 13.80 12.50 -3.34
C ALA A 248 12.72 11.51 -3.82
N ILE A 249 11.86 11.02 -2.92
CA ILE A 249 10.74 10.14 -3.27
C ILE A 249 9.82 10.84 -4.27
N LYS A 250 9.42 12.09 -4.00
CA LYS A 250 8.55 12.84 -4.92
C LYS A 250 9.18 13.00 -6.30
N LYS A 251 10.44 13.43 -6.36
CA LYS A 251 11.18 13.65 -7.62
C LYS A 251 11.29 12.38 -8.46
N HIS A 252 11.50 11.23 -7.83
CA HIS A 252 11.80 9.99 -8.54
C HIS A 252 10.59 9.08 -8.77
N TYR A 253 9.55 9.16 -7.93
CA TYR A 253 8.41 8.23 -7.97
C TYR A 253 7.06 8.90 -8.28
N ALA A 254 6.90 10.21 -8.03
CA ALA A 254 5.60 10.89 -8.21
C ALA A 254 5.56 11.80 -9.45
N ASP A 255 6.67 12.42 -9.82
CA ASP A 255 6.74 13.36 -10.96
C ASP A 255 7.17 12.66 -12.29
N ASP A 256 6.81 11.38 -12.48
CA ASP A 256 6.99 10.58 -13.72
C ASP A 256 8.41 10.47 -14.31
N PHE A 257 9.47 10.70 -13.52
CA PHE A 257 10.85 10.65 -14.02
C PHE A 257 11.31 9.22 -14.39
N PHE A 258 10.65 8.17 -13.88
CA PHE A 258 10.92 6.77 -14.20
C PHE A 258 9.65 6.07 -14.72
N ILE A 259 9.74 5.52 -15.94
CA ILE A 259 8.64 4.92 -16.72
C ILE A 259 8.33 3.50 -16.20
N HIS A 260 7.76 3.38 -15.01
CA HIS A 260 7.11 2.13 -14.57
C HIS A 260 5.89 2.43 -13.71
N ALA A 261 4.87 3.03 -14.33
CA ALA A 261 3.54 3.09 -13.74
C ALA A 261 2.91 1.68 -13.80
N ASP A 262 2.79 1.03 -12.65
CA ASP A 262 1.85 -0.07 -12.51
C ASP A 262 0.43 0.51 -12.64
N LYS A 263 -0.30 0.10 -13.67
CA LYS A 263 -1.65 0.63 -13.96
C LYS A 263 -2.69 0.31 -12.88
N HIS A 264 -2.34 -0.53 -11.90
CA HIS A 264 -3.22 -0.91 -10.81
C HIS A 264 -3.14 0.00 -9.57
N GLN A 265 -2.17 0.92 -9.48
CA GLN A 265 -2.05 1.84 -8.36
C GLN A 265 -1.90 3.29 -8.82
N ASP A 266 -2.83 4.13 -8.40
CA ASP A 266 -2.79 5.56 -8.68
C ASP A 266 -1.73 6.24 -7.78
N LEU A 267 -0.67 6.80 -8.38
CA LEU A 267 0.47 7.39 -7.66
C LEU A 267 0.23 8.86 -7.25
N THR A 268 -0.96 9.16 -6.74
CA THR A 268 -1.28 10.50 -6.24
C THR A 268 -0.50 10.82 -4.96
N ASN A 269 -0.29 12.12 -4.67
CA ASN A 269 0.34 12.55 -3.42
C ASN A 269 -0.41 12.01 -2.18
N GLU A 270 -1.74 11.92 -2.25
CA GLU A 270 -2.56 11.39 -1.16
C GLU A 270 -2.29 9.90 -0.93
N ASN A 271 -2.27 9.09 -1.99
CA ASN A 271 -1.97 7.66 -1.90
C ASN A 271 -0.54 7.40 -1.40
N LEU A 272 0.44 8.18 -1.85
CA LEU A 272 1.83 8.05 -1.39
C LEU A 272 1.97 8.41 0.10
N VAL A 273 1.29 9.45 0.57
CA VAL A 273 1.26 9.81 1.99
C VAL A 273 0.58 8.72 2.82
N ASP A 274 -0.56 8.20 2.36
CA ASP A 274 -1.26 7.11 3.04
C ASP A 274 -0.39 5.85 3.13
N ASN A 275 0.28 5.48 2.03
CA ASN A 275 1.20 4.34 2.00
C ASN A 275 2.40 4.53 2.94
N ALA A 276 2.99 5.73 2.98
CA ALA A 276 4.07 6.05 3.91
C ALA A 276 3.59 5.99 5.37
N CYS A 277 2.41 6.53 5.68
CA CYS A 277 1.81 6.47 7.02
C CYS A 277 1.47 5.04 7.44
N ARG A 278 0.93 4.22 6.52
CA ARG A 278 0.70 2.78 6.74
C ARG A 278 2.00 2.05 7.05
N ALA A 279 3.07 2.31 6.30
CA ALA A 279 4.38 1.72 6.55
C ALA A 279 4.95 2.14 7.90
N MET A 280 4.84 3.42 8.28
CA MET A 280 5.25 3.90 9.60
C MET A 280 4.46 3.23 10.73
N ALA A 281 3.14 3.11 10.61
CA ALA A 281 2.31 2.44 11.61
C ALA A 281 2.70 0.97 11.76
N ALA A 282 2.78 0.23 10.64
CA ALA A 282 3.15 -1.19 10.62
C ALA A 282 4.57 -1.45 11.17
N ALA A 283 5.48 -0.48 11.06
CA ALA A 283 6.82 -0.56 11.63
C ALA A 283 6.86 -0.46 13.16
N THR A 284 5.79 0.04 13.81
CA THR A 284 5.74 0.15 15.28
C THR A 284 5.39 -1.18 15.95
N ASP A 285 4.33 -1.83 15.49
CA ASP A 285 3.95 -3.20 15.83
C ASP A 285 2.95 -3.76 14.80
N ARG A 286 2.68 -5.06 14.86
CA ARG A 286 1.80 -5.77 13.91
C ARG A 286 0.30 -5.47 14.03
N TYR A 287 -0.11 -4.68 15.02
CA TYR A 287 -1.51 -4.34 15.31
C TYR A 287 -1.80 -2.84 15.10
N ALA A 288 -0.77 -2.01 15.03
CA ALA A 288 -0.85 -0.62 14.67
C ALA A 288 -1.22 -0.48 13.19
N ALA A 289 -2.10 0.49 12.90
CA ALA A 289 -2.60 0.70 11.55
C ALA A 289 -2.90 2.17 11.31
N TYR A 290 -2.77 2.58 10.06
CA TYR A 290 -3.23 3.88 9.57
C TYR A 290 -4.41 3.64 8.64
N LEU A 291 -5.57 4.16 9.04
CA LEU A 291 -6.87 3.77 8.48
C LEU A 291 -7.55 4.98 7.84
N THR A 292 -8.21 4.75 6.70
CA THR A 292 -9.13 5.70 6.08
C THR A 292 -10.46 5.75 6.83
N GLN A 293 -11.27 6.75 6.51
CA GLN A 293 -12.62 6.85 7.03
C GLN A 293 -13.47 5.62 6.66
N ASP A 294 -13.41 5.19 5.40
CA ASP A 294 -14.16 4.00 4.92
C ASP A 294 -13.72 2.71 5.65
N GLU A 295 -12.42 2.55 5.92
CA GLU A 295 -11.91 1.41 6.70
C GLU A 295 -12.38 1.44 8.16
N ILE A 296 -12.46 2.63 8.76
CA ILE A 296 -13.02 2.79 10.11
C ILE A 296 -14.52 2.48 10.12
N GLU A 297 -15.27 2.95 9.13
CA GLU A 297 -16.69 2.66 9.00
C GLU A 297 -16.96 1.17 8.81
N ALA A 298 -16.19 0.51 7.94
CA ALA A 298 -16.25 -0.94 7.76
C ALA A 298 -15.91 -1.69 9.06
N MET A 299 -14.89 -1.26 9.79
CA MET A 299 -14.52 -1.85 11.08
C MET A 299 -15.60 -1.64 12.15
N ASN A 300 -16.27 -0.49 12.17
CA ASN A 300 -17.37 -0.21 13.09
C ASN A 300 -18.60 -1.07 12.76
N GLN A 301 -18.97 -1.20 11.49
CA GLN A 301 -20.05 -2.09 11.05
C GLN A 301 -19.78 -3.55 11.44
N ASP A 302 -18.53 -4.00 11.24
CA ASP A 302 -18.10 -5.32 11.71
C ASP A 302 -18.30 -5.41 13.22
N GLN A 303 -17.76 -4.48 14.02
CA GLN A 303 -17.90 -4.51 15.49
C GLN A 303 -19.34 -4.46 16.01
N GLU A 304 -20.22 -3.72 15.35
CA GLU A 304 -21.65 -3.68 15.70
C GLU A 304 -22.34 -5.02 15.38
N GLY A 305 -21.74 -5.84 14.52
CA GLY A 305 -22.37 -7.05 13.99
C GLY A 305 -23.59 -6.72 13.14
N ARG A 306 -23.59 -5.52 12.55
CA ARG A 306 -24.69 -5.01 11.74
C ARG A 306 -24.13 -4.50 10.44
N TYR A 307 -24.67 -5.03 9.35
CA TYR A 307 -24.35 -4.55 8.01
C TYR A 307 -25.60 -4.54 7.16
N VAL A 308 -25.62 -3.68 6.13
CA VAL A 308 -26.70 -3.65 5.16
C VAL A 308 -26.40 -4.67 4.06
N GLY A 309 -27.33 -5.60 3.83
CA GLY A 309 -27.16 -6.61 2.80
C GLY A 309 -28.31 -7.58 2.72
N ILE A 310 -28.06 -8.73 2.08
CA ILE A 310 -29.04 -9.81 1.96
C ILE A 310 -28.96 -10.82 3.11
N GLY A 311 -27.88 -10.83 3.90
CA GLY A 311 -27.74 -11.73 5.05
C GLY A 311 -27.43 -13.18 4.68
N ALA A 312 -26.29 -13.42 4.04
CA ALA A 312 -25.80 -14.75 3.73
C ALA A 312 -24.27 -14.79 3.77
N HIS A 313 -23.74 -15.91 4.25
CA HIS A 313 -22.35 -16.32 4.06
C HIS A 313 -22.21 -16.98 2.70
N VAL A 314 -21.15 -16.59 1.99
CA VAL A 314 -20.86 -17.03 0.63
C VAL A 314 -19.40 -17.41 0.50
N ALA A 315 -19.11 -18.30 -0.45
CA ALA A 315 -17.76 -18.66 -0.84
C ALA A 315 -17.67 -18.89 -2.35
N MET A 316 -16.46 -18.87 -2.88
CA MET A 316 -16.22 -19.22 -4.28
C MET A 316 -16.22 -20.74 -4.45
N GLY A 317 -17.02 -21.24 -5.39
CA GLY A 317 -17.05 -22.66 -5.76
C GLY A 317 -15.96 -23.00 -6.78
N ASP A 318 -15.59 -24.28 -6.85
CA ASP A 318 -14.62 -24.79 -7.83
C ASP A 318 -15.08 -24.58 -9.29
N ASP A 319 -16.38 -24.39 -9.52
CA ASP A 319 -16.97 -24.07 -10.82
C ASP A 319 -16.98 -22.57 -11.15
N GLY A 320 -16.30 -21.74 -10.35
CA GLY A 320 -16.20 -20.30 -10.56
C GLY A 320 -17.49 -19.53 -10.26
N LEU A 321 -18.45 -20.18 -9.59
CA LEU A 321 -19.70 -19.55 -9.14
C LEU A 321 -19.64 -19.30 -7.63
N ILE A 322 -20.16 -18.15 -7.22
CA ILE A 322 -20.39 -17.85 -5.81
C ILE A 322 -21.52 -18.74 -5.31
N TYR A 323 -21.27 -19.51 -4.25
CA TYR A 323 -22.29 -20.32 -3.62
C TYR A 323 -22.54 -19.87 -2.18
N VAL A 324 -23.78 -20.07 -1.74
CA VAL A 324 -24.23 -19.77 -0.39
C VAL A 324 -23.74 -20.87 0.53
N THR A 325 -22.79 -20.58 1.41
CA THR A 325 -22.35 -21.52 2.44
C THR A 325 -23.42 -21.63 3.53
N GLN A 326 -24.04 -20.51 3.90
CA GLN A 326 -25.10 -20.48 4.89
C GLN A 326 -25.88 -19.16 4.84
N PRO A 327 -27.22 -19.17 4.76
CA PRO A 327 -28.00 -17.96 4.96
C PRO A 327 -28.07 -17.60 6.46
N ILE A 328 -28.14 -16.31 6.78
CA ILE A 328 -28.45 -15.87 8.14
C ILE A 328 -29.94 -16.10 8.34
N TYR A 329 -30.31 -16.96 9.30
CA TYR A 329 -31.66 -17.49 9.39
C TYR A 329 -32.74 -16.48 9.79
N GLU A 330 -32.37 -15.41 10.50
CA GLU A 330 -33.24 -14.26 10.76
C GLU A 330 -33.18 -13.20 9.66
N GLY A 331 -32.31 -13.40 8.66
CA GLY A 331 -32.00 -12.43 7.61
C GLY A 331 -32.91 -12.51 6.37
N PRO A 332 -32.86 -11.47 5.51
CA PRO A 332 -33.77 -11.35 4.37
C PRO A 332 -33.53 -12.41 3.29
N ALA A 333 -32.31 -12.90 3.11
CA ALA A 333 -32.01 -13.97 2.15
C ALA A 333 -32.72 -15.28 2.51
N TYR A 334 -32.65 -15.70 3.77
CA TYR A 334 -33.34 -16.91 4.22
C TYR A 334 -34.86 -16.77 4.06
N ALA A 335 -35.41 -15.60 4.45
CA ALA A 335 -36.82 -15.28 4.31
C ALA A 335 -37.30 -15.26 2.86
N ALA A 336 -36.46 -14.78 1.93
CA ALA A 336 -36.72 -14.82 0.49
C ALA A 336 -36.57 -16.22 -0.12
N GLY A 337 -36.19 -17.21 0.68
CA GLY A 337 -36.10 -18.61 0.26
C GLY A 337 -34.74 -19.04 -0.23
N LEU A 338 -33.68 -18.24 -0.04
CA LEU A 338 -32.28 -18.67 -0.28
C LEU A 338 -31.89 -19.78 0.70
N ARG A 339 -31.12 -20.75 0.24
CA ARG A 339 -30.74 -21.96 0.99
C ARG A 339 -29.25 -22.25 0.83
N THR A 340 -28.67 -23.00 1.76
CA THR A 340 -27.29 -23.47 1.65
C THR A 340 -27.09 -24.31 0.38
N GLY A 341 -25.99 -24.06 -0.31
CA GLY A 341 -25.61 -24.74 -1.55
C GLY A 341 -26.22 -24.11 -2.81
N ASP A 342 -27.07 -23.10 -2.67
CA ASP A 342 -27.52 -22.28 -3.81
C ASP A 342 -26.32 -21.59 -4.47
N LYS A 343 -26.27 -21.61 -5.81
CA LYS A 343 -25.23 -20.92 -6.60
C LYS A 343 -25.81 -19.66 -7.24
N ILE A 344 -25.15 -18.53 -7.05
CA ILE A 344 -25.55 -17.25 -7.60
C ILE A 344 -25.00 -17.14 -9.03
N ALA A 345 -25.85 -17.36 -10.02
CA ALA A 345 -25.50 -17.31 -11.44
C ALA A 345 -25.58 -15.89 -12.03
N GLY A 346 -26.34 -15.00 -11.41
CA GLY A 346 -26.44 -13.63 -11.87
C GLY A 346 -27.27 -12.73 -10.97
N ILE A 347 -27.28 -11.45 -11.31
CA ILE A 347 -28.02 -10.40 -10.60
C ILE A 347 -28.52 -9.35 -11.59
N LEU A 348 -29.62 -8.66 -11.30
CA LEU A 348 -29.99 -7.44 -12.04
C LEU A 348 -29.20 -6.23 -11.52
N ASP A 349 -28.58 -5.48 -12.44
CA ASP A 349 -27.99 -4.18 -12.13
C ASP A 349 -29.06 -3.11 -11.85
N ALA A 350 -28.62 -1.90 -11.50
CA ALA A 350 -29.50 -0.77 -11.20
C ALA A 350 -30.41 -0.35 -12.39
N ASN A 351 -30.08 -0.75 -13.62
CA ASN A 351 -30.86 -0.46 -14.82
C ASN A 351 -31.79 -1.64 -15.21
N GLY A 352 -31.82 -2.70 -14.41
CA GLY A 352 -32.61 -3.90 -14.68
C GLY A 352 -31.99 -4.84 -15.71
N LYS A 353 -30.70 -4.68 -16.05
CA LYS A 353 -29.97 -5.58 -16.94
C LYS A 353 -29.37 -6.73 -16.12
N ARG A 354 -29.50 -7.95 -16.62
CA ARG A 354 -28.83 -9.11 -16.02
C ARG A 354 -27.31 -9.02 -16.20
N VAL A 355 -26.61 -9.11 -15.09
CA VAL A 355 -25.16 -9.32 -14.99
C VAL A 355 -24.92 -10.79 -14.67
N ASP A 356 -24.09 -11.43 -15.49
CA ASP A 356 -23.59 -12.79 -15.22
C ASP A 356 -22.47 -12.71 -14.19
N LEU A 357 -22.58 -13.50 -13.12
CA LEU A 357 -21.58 -13.54 -12.05
C LEU A 357 -20.63 -14.75 -12.17
N THR A 358 -20.71 -15.51 -13.26
CA THR A 358 -19.82 -16.64 -13.52
C THR A 358 -18.37 -16.16 -13.74
N GLY A 359 -17.44 -16.65 -12.92
CA GLY A 359 -16.02 -16.30 -12.98
C GLY A 359 -15.67 -14.93 -12.41
N VAL A 360 -16.64 -14.22 -11.84
CA VAL A 360 -16.41 -12.95 -11.12
C VAL A 360 -15.71 -13.26 -9.79
N SER A 361 -14.82 -12.37 -9.34
CA SER A 361 -14.16 -12.53 -8.04
C SER A 361 -15.20 -12.52 -6.91
N LEU A 362 -14.87 -13.13 -5.76
CA LEU A 362 -15.78 -13.13 -4.62
C LEU A 362 -16.09 -11.70 -4.14
N GLU A 363 -15.08 -10.83 -4.14
CA GLU A 363 -15.18 -9.43 -3.71
C GLU A 363 -16.09 -8.64 -4.65
N ASP A 364 -15.84 -8.67 -5.96
CA ASP A 364 -16.68 -7.97 -6.94
C ASP A 364 -18.13 -8.49 -6.90
N GLY A 365 -18.31 -9.81 -6.73
CA GLY A 365 -19.64 -10.40 -6.61
C GLY A 365 -20.39 -9.96 -5.36
N ILE A 366 -19.69 -9.81 -4.23
CA ILE A 366 -20.26 -9.24 -3.00
C ILE A 366 -20.69 -7.79 -3.23
N ASP A 367 -19.89 -7.00 -3.96
CA ASP A 367 -20.20 -5.59 -4.23
C ASP A 367 -21.45 -5.43 -5.11
N TYR A 368 -21.68 -6.33 -6.07
CA TYR A 368 -22.95 -6.38 -6.80
C TYR A 368 -24.16 -6.69 -5.89
N VAL A 369 -23.98 -7.61 -4.94
CA VAL A 369 -25.05 -8.03 -4.03
C VAL A 369 -25.32 -6.99 -2.95
N ARG A 370 -24.31 -6.24 -2.51
CA ARG A 370 -24.45 -5.10 -1.60
C ARG A 370 -25.21 -3.96 -2.30
N GLY A 371 -25.67 -3.02 -1.48
CA GLY A 371 -26.43 -1.88 -1.98
C GLY A 371 -27.16 -1.14 -0.86
N PRO A 372 -27.80 -0.02 -1.19
CA PRO A 372 -28.49 0.82 -0.21
C PRO A 372 -29.55 0.03 0.57
N GLU A 373 -29.75 0.40 1.82
CA GLU A 373 -30.84 -0.15 2.63
C GLU A 373 -32.19 0.06 1.95
N ASN A 374 -33.10 -0.91 2.07
CA ASN A 374 -34.42 -0.93 1.46
C ASN A 374 -34.44 -1.08 -0.07
N SER A 375 -33.30 -1.13 -0.76
CA SER A 375 -33.24 -1.53 -2.17
C SER A 375 -33.45 -3.04 -2.34
N THR A 376 -33.78 -3.49 -3.56
CA THR A 376 -33.98 -4.92 -3.86
C THR A 376 -32.79 -5.47 -4.65
N ALA A 377 -32.27 -6.62 -4.23
CA ALA A 377 -31.35 -7.45 -5.00
C ALA A 377 -32.15 -8.55 -5.70
N THR A 378 -32.14 -8.56 -7.03
CA THR A 378 -32.81 -9.61 -7.81
C THR A 378 -31.78 -10.60 -8.28
N LEU A 379 -31.69 -11.74 -7.58
CA LEU A 379 -30.71 -12.79 -7.84
C LEU A 379 -31.28 -13.88 -8.73
N PHE A 380 -30.40 -14.45 -9.53
CA PHE A 380 -30.64 -15.61 -10.37
C PHE A 380 -29.85 -16.79 -9.81
N ILE A 381 -30.56 -17.77 -9.26
CA ILE A 381 -29.99 -18.84 -8.45
C ILE A 381 -30.11 -20.18 -9.16
N LYS A 382 -28.99 -20.90 -9.25
CA LYS A 382 -28.99 -22.32 -9.59
C LYS A 382 -29.08 -23.12 -8.30
N ARG A 383 -30.26 -23.69 -8.06
CA ARG A 383 -30.51 -24.55 -6.91
C ARG A 383 -30.35 -26.01 -7.31
N ARG A 384 -29.68 -26.76 -6.46
CA ARG A 384 -29.51 -28.19 -6.67
C ARG A 384 -30.86 -28.92 -6.77
N GLY A 385 -30.98 -29.78 -7.79
CA GLY A 385 -32.17 -30.61 -8.02
C GLY A 385 -33.36 -29.84 -8.58
N VAL A 386 -33.14 -28.60 -9.01
CA VAL A 386 -34.09 -27.78 -9.76
C VAL A 386 -33.44 -27.50 -11.11
N GLU A 387 -34.09 -27.87 -12.20
CA GLU A 387 -33.53 -27.68 -13.55
C GLU A 387 -33.52 -26.21 -13.95
N ASP A 388 -34.60 -25.50 -13.64
CA ASP A 388 -34.75 -24.08 -13.95
C ASP A 388 -34.05 -23.19 -12.91
N GLU A 389 -33.54 -22.07 -13.41
CA GLU A 389 -32.97 -21.03 -12.56
C GLU A 389 -34.08 -20.35 -11.74
N ILE A 390 -33.85 -20.17 -10.44
CA ILE A 390 -34.78 -19.54 -9.53
C ILE A 390 -34.47 -18.05 -9.46
N LYS A 391 -35.44 -17.22 -9.82
CA LYS A 391 -35.37 -15.77 -9.60
C LYS A 391 -35.83 -15.45 -8.18
N LEU A 392 -34.95 -14.85 -7.37
CA LEU A 392 -35.26 -14.39 -6.01
C LEU A 392 -35.15 -12.88 -5.92
N GLU A 393 -36.17 -12.23 -5.38
CA GLU A 393 -36.17 -10.80 -5.07
C GLU A 393 -35.97 -10.63 -3.57
N ILE A 394 -34.80 -10.11 -3.18
CA ILE A 394 -34.37 -10.01 -1.79
C ILE A 394 -34.26 -8.54 -1.41
N LYS A 395 -35.08 -8.09 -0.48
CA LYS A 395 -35.00 -6.72 0.05
C LYS A 395 -33.77 -6.60 0.95
N ARG A 396 -32.85 -5.68 0.63
CA ARG A 396 -31.69 -5.38 1.48
C ARG A 396 -32.17 -4.70 2.76
N SER A 397 -31.72 -5.20 3.90
CA SER A 397 -31.99 -4.60 5.20
C SER A 397 -30.74 -4.64 6.06
N VAL A 398 -30.78 -3.99 7.22
CA VAL A 398 -29.81 -4.24 8.28
C VAL A 398 -29.93 -5.71 8.68
N VAL A 399 -28.81 -6.42 8.66
CA VAL A 399 -28.69 -7.81 9.09
C VAL A 399 -27.90 -7.83 10.39
N LYS A 400 -28.49 -8.44 11.43
CA LYS A 400 -27.84 -8.68 12.71
C LYS A 400 -27.11 -10.03 12.63
N VAL A 401 -25.85 -10.05 13.03
CA VAL A 401 -25.07 -11.28 13.21
C VAL A 401 -24.85 -11.46 14.70
N ASP A 402 -25.55 -12.43 15.29
CA ASP A 402 -25.44 -12.73 16.71
C ASP A 402 -24.02 -13.15 17.07
N THR A 403 -23.58 -12.69 18.23
CA THR A 403 -22.23 -12.96 18.72
C THR A 403 -22.19 -14.10 19.73
N ALA A 404 -23.30 -14.38 20.41
CA ALA A 404 -23.49 -15.53 21.29
C ALA A 404 -24.47 -16.51 20.64
N LEU A 405 -24.03 -17.75 20.44
CA LEU A 405 -24.83 -18.82 19.82
C LEU A 405 -25.09 -19.90 20.86
N GLU A 406 -26.35 -20.10 21.25
CA GLU A 406 -26.72 -21.11 22.24
C GLU A 406 -27.22 -22.45 21.68
N GLU A 407 -27.01 -23.51 22.47
CA GLU A 407 -27.67 -24.80 22.26
C GLU A 407 -27.84 -25.53 23.60
N MET A 408 -29.00 -26.14 23.82
CA MET A 408 -29.23 -27.03 24.97
C MET A 408 -28.75 -28.43 24.63
N LEU A 409 -27.71 -28.91 25.31
CA LEU A 409 -27.17 -30.26 25.16
C LEU A 409 -27.89 -31.26 26.08
N PRO A 410 -27.75 -32.57 25.82
CA PRO A 410 -28.32 -33.61 26.68
C PRO A 410 -28.00 -33.43 28.16
N GLY A 411 -28.93 -33.78 29.03
CA GLY A 411 -28.74 -33.65 30.49
C GLY A 411 -28.75 -32.22 31.03
N GLN A 412 -29.40 -31.28 30.33
CA GLN A 412 -29.56 -29.87 30.73
C GLN A 412 -28.23 -29.10 30.81
N VAL A 413 -27.27 -29.45 29.94
CA VAL A 413 -26.02 -28.71 29.80
C VAL A 413 -26.24 -27.60 28.78
N GLY A 414 -26.26 -26.35 29.22
CA GLY A 414 -26.27 -25.20 28.32
C GLY A 414 -24.90 -25.05 27.66
N TYR A 415 -24.90 -24.79 26.37
CA TYR A 415 -23.71 -24.45 25.61
C TYR A 415 -23.90 -23.08 24.99
N VAL A 416 -22.90 -22.20 25.14
CA VAL A 416 -22.86 -20.91 24.45
C VAL A 416 -21.50 -20.76 23.80
N ARG A 417 -21.49 -20.54 22.49
CA ARG A 417 -20.30 -20.14 21.75
C ARG A 417 -20.32 -18.63 21.55
N LEU A 418 -19.35 -17.95 22.16
CA LEU A 418 -19.17 -16.51 21.94
C LEU A 418 -18.12 -16.33 20.84
N THR A 419 -18.53 -15.82 19.68
CA THR A 419 -17.69 -15.74 18.48
C THR A 419 -16.73 -14.56 18.50
N ARG A 420 -17.10 -13.46 19.17
CA ARG A 420 -16.33 -12.20 19.28
C ARG A 420 -16.91 -11.31 20.37
N PHE A 421 -16.26 -10.18 20.65
CA PHE A 421 -16.75 -9.14 21.56
C PHE A 421 -17.10 -7.86 20.78
N GLY A 422 -18.32 -7.80 20.26
CA GLY A 422 -18.88 -6.63 19.58
C GLY A 422 -19.72 -5.75 20.49
N THR A 423 -20.27 -4.66 19.92
CA THR A 423 -21.10 -3.68 20.66
C THR A 423 -22.31 -4.32 21.34
N ASN A 424 -22.94 -5.32 20.71
CA ASN A 424 -24.16 -5.96 21.21
C ASN A 424 -23.89 -7.28 21.97
N SER A 425 -22.62 -7.66 22.18
CA SER A 425 -22.30 -9.00 22.67
C SER A 425 -22.74 -9.29 24.09
N ALA A 426 -22.80 -8.28 24.95
CA ALA A 426 -23.35 -8.45 26.29
C ALA A 426 -24.85 -8.78 26.23
N ASP A 427 -25.62 -8.07 25.40
CA ASP A 427 -27.05 -8.31 25.24
C ASP A 427 -27.33 -9.69 24.63
N ASP A 428 -26.62 -10.04 23.55
CA ASP A 428 -26.72 -11.37 22.93
C ASP A 428 -26.42 -12.48 23.95
N MET A 429 -25.34 -12.32 24.74
CA MET A 429 -24.96 -13.29 25.77
C MET A 429 -26.05 -13.42 26.85
N LYS A 430 -26.62 -12.30 27.29
CA LYS A 430 -27.69 -12.32 28.28
C LYS A 430 -28.93 -13.03 27.75
N GLU A 431 -29.33 -12.73 26.52
CA GLU A 431 -30.46 -13.39 25.85
C GLU A 431 -30.24 -14.89 25.73
N SER A 432 -29.09 -15.33 25.22
CA SER A 432 -28.72 -16.75 25.14
C SER A 432 -28.79 -17.46 26.49
N LEU A 433 -28.26 -16.83 27.56
CA LEU A 433 -28.28 -17.39 28.91
C LEU A 433 -29.71 -17.47 29.49
N ASP A 434 -30.51 -16.42 29.30
CA ASP A 434 -31.91 -16.37 29.74
C ASP A 434 -32.75 -17.43 28.99
N ASN A 435 -32.50 -17.64 27.70
CA ASN A 435 -33.10 -18.68 26.88
C ASN A 435 -32.75 -20.08 27.41
N LEU A 436 -31.47 -20.35 27.68
CA LEU A 436 -31.01 -21.62 28.24
C LEU A 436 -31.57 -21.85 29.64
N ARG A 437 -31.63 -20.81 30.49
CA ARG A 437 -32.24 -20.88 31.82
C ARG A 437 -33.72 -21.26 31.73
N ARG A 438 -34.49 -20.66 30.81
CA ARG A 438 -35.90 -21.02 30.56
C ARG A 438 -36.06 -22.46 30.09
N GLN A 439 -35.09 -22.99 29.35
CA GLN A 439 -35.04 -24.38 28.92
C GLN A 439 -34.57 -25.37 30.02
N GLY A 440 -34.25 -24.88 31.22
CA GLY A 440 -33.90 -25.72 32.38
C GLY A 440 -32.41 -25.96 32.58
N MET A 441 -31.53 -25.15 31.98
CA MET A 441 -30.07 -25.25 32.12
C MET A 441 -29.63 -25.45 33.58
N LYS A 442 -28.75 -26.44 33.81
CA LYS A 442 -28.15 -26.74 35.12
C LYS A 442 -26.67 -26.45 35.20
N THR A 443 -25.98 -26.55 34.08
CA THR A 443 -24.54 -26.31 33.95
C THR A 443 -24.24 -25.63 32.63
N LEU A 444 -23.15 -24.88 32.54
CA LEU A 444 -22.80 -24.10 31.36
C LEU A 444 -21.42 -24.46 30.80
N VAL A 445 -21.34 -24.69 29.50
CA VAL A 445 -20.09 -24.63 28.73
C VAL A 445 -20.05 -23.30 27.99
N LEU A 446 -19.06 -22.46 28.29
CA LEU A 446 -18.76 -21.25 27.52
C LEU A 446 -17.61 -21.55 26.57
N ASP A 447 -17.88 -21.54 25.27
CA ASP A 447 -16.87 -21.78 24.24
C ASP A 447 -16.32 -20.45 23.68
N LEU A 448 -15.02 -20.21 23.94
CA LEU A 448 -14.26 -19.07 23.45
C LEU A 448 -13.23 -19.48 22.39
N ARG A 449 -13.27 -20.72 21.89
CA ARG A 449 -12.38 -21.16 20.82
C ARG A 449 -12.61 -20.33 19.56
N ASN A 450 -11.51 -19.91 18.93
CA ASN A 450 -11.52 -19.06 17.73
C ASN A 450 -12.14 -17.67 17.93
N ASN A 451 -12.25 -17.20 19.17
CA ASN A 451 -12.69 -15.83 19.47
C ASN A 451 -11.48 -14.89 19.56
N GLY A 452 -11.30 -14.04 18.55
CA GLY A 452 -10.18 -13.10 18.45
C GLY A 452 -10.20 -11.91 19.43
N GLY A 453 -11.24 -11.82 20.28
CA GLY A 453 -11.46 -10.72 21.20
C GLY A 453 -12.42 -9.66 20.66
N GLY A 454 -12.19 -8.40 21.03
CA GLY A 454 -13.00 -7.27 20.61
C GLY A 454 -13.05 -6.16 21.66
N GLN A 455 -14.19 -5.50 21.81
CA GLN A 455 -14.35 -4.32 22.66
C GLN A 455 -14.18 -4.66 24.15
N LEU A 456 -13.40 -3.83 24.84
CA LEU A 456 -13.13 -3.99 26.28
C LEU A 456 -14.41 -3.90 27.13
N THR A 457 -15.34 -3.02 26.79
CA THR A 457 -16.62 -2.85 27.51
C THR A 457 -17.42 -4.14 27.51
N ALA A 458 -17.63 -4.75 26.35
CA ALA A 458 -18.32 -6.03 26.22
C ALA A 458 -17.65 -7.15 27.05
N VAL A 459 -16.32 -7.17 27.14
CA VAL A 459 -15.59 -8.13 27.99
C VAL A 459 -15.91 -7.91 29.47
N LEU A 460 -15.90 -6.67 29.94
CA LEU A 460 -16.19 -6.32 31.34
C LEU A 460 -17.65 -6.65 31.71
N ASP A 461 -18.59 -6.35 30.82
CA ASP A 461 -20.01 -6.59 31.03
C ASP A 461 -20.30 -8.10 31.08
N ILE A 462 -19.76 -8.88 30.14
CA ILE A 462 -19.90 -10.35 30.12
C ILE A 462 -19.21 -10.99 31.33
N ALA A 463 -18.03 -10.50 31.73
CA ALA A 463 -17.35 -11.01 32.92
C ALA A 463 -18.20 -10.81 34.20
N SER A 464 -18.88 -9.67 34.31
CA SER A 464 -19.78 -9.35 35.44
C SER A 464 -21.00 -10.28 35.52
N MET A 465 -21.39 -10.94 34.42
CA MET A 465 -22.50 -11.91 34.47
C MET A 465 -22.16 -13.16 35.28
N PHE A 466 -20.88 -13.52 35.33
CA PHE A 466 -20.39 -14.78 35.91
C PHE A 466 -19.60 -14.59 37.19
N LEU A 467 -18.88 -13.47 37.33
CA LEU A 467 -18.02 -13.23 38.48
C LEU A 467 -18.82 -12.63 39.65
N PRO A 468 -18.50 -13.00 40.90
CA PRO A 468 -19.07 -12.33 42.07
C PRO A 468 -18.80 -10.83 42.05
N ALA A 469 -19.80 -10.04 42.45
CA ALA A 469 -19.68 -8.59 42.53
C ALA A 469 -18.43 -8.16 43.34
N GLY A 470 -17.64 -7.24 42.79
CA GLY A 470 -16.39 -6.74 43.39
C GLY A 470 -15.13 -7.55 43.05
N SER A 471 -15.27 -8.64 42.27
CA SER A 471 -14.14 -9.40 41.74
C SER A 471 -13.30 -8.55 40.78
N THR A 472 -11.98 -8.76 40.79
CA THR A 472 -11.09 -8.12 39.82
C THR A 472 -11.20 -8.84 38.48
N ILE A 473 -11.45 -8.10 37.40
CA ILE A 473 -11.49 -8.66 36.05
C ILE A 473 -10.10 -8.61 35.41
N SER A 474 -9.46 -7.44 35.41
CA SER A 474 -8.16 -7.23 34.80
C SER A 474 -7.56 -5.89 35.26
N SER A 475 -6.30 -5.67 34.90
CA SER A 475 -5.61 -4.39 35.09
C SER A 475 -4.87 -3.99 33.83
N THR A 476 -4.66 -2.70 33.63
CA THR A 476 -3.95 -2.13 32.48
C THR A 476 -2.69 -1.40 32.91
N GLY A 477 -1.74 -1.26 31.99
CA GLY A 477 -0.56 -0.44 32.20
C GLY A 477 0.04 0.10 30.92
N GLY A 478 0.35 1.39 30.90
CA GLY A 478 0.85 2.11 29.73
C GLY A 478 1.67 3.34 30.10
N ARG A 479 2.09 4.08 29.07
CA ARG A 479 2.91 5.29 29.19
C ARG A 479 2.15 6.58 28.87
N PHE A 480 0.92 6.45 28.40
CA PHE A 480 0.10 7.55 27.89
C PHE A 480 -1.23 7.59 28.64
N LYS A 481 -1.68 8.78 29.06
CA LYS A 481 -2.97 8.95 29.74
C LYS A 481 -4.13 8.53 28.81
N PRO A 482 -5.16 7.83 29.30
CA PRO A 482 -5.45 7.55 30.72
C PRO A 482 -4.74 6.31 31.27
N TRP A 483 -3.94 5.61 30.47
CA TRP A 483 -3.29 4.35 30.83
C TRP A 483 -1.94 4.51 31.52
N GLU A 484 -1.54 5.71 31.93
CA GLU A 484 -0.22 5.98 32.50
C GLU A 484 -0.03 5.28 33.85
N GLY A 485 0.93 4.37 33.96
CA GLY A 485 1.10 3.54 35.16
C GLY A 485 0.13 2.35 35.19
N ARG A 486 0.14 1.55 36.27
CA ARG A 486 -0.74 0.37 36.39
C ARG A 486 -2.06 0.74 37.08
N HIS A 487 -3.18 0.45 36.44
CA HIS A 487 -4.53 0.72 36.95
C HIS A 487 -5.40 -0.53 36.93
N MET A 488 -6.25 -0.70 37.94
CA MET A 488 -7.29 -1.72 37.89
C MET A 488 -8.40 -1.26 36.95
N LEU A 489 -8.89 -2.17 36.11
CA LEU A 489 -10.14 -1.92 35.39
C LEU A 489 -11.33 -1.97 36.38
N PRO A 490 -12.52 -1.49 35.98
CA PRO A 490 -13.74 -1.67 36.76
C PRO A 490 -13.88 -3.12 37.24
N LYS A 491 -14.31 -3.27 38.50
CA LYS A 491 -14.59 -4.57 39.11
C LYS A 491 -15.89 -5.13 38.57
N ALA A 492 -16.06 -6.44 38.68
CA ALA A 492 -17.29 -7.10 38.31
C ALA A 492 -18.49 -6.48 39.04
N GLU A 493 -19.54 -6.17 38.29
CA GLU A 493 -20.84 -5.78 38.84
C GLU A 493 -21.66 -7.02 39.22
N LYS A 494 -22.85 -6.82 39.81
CA LYS A 494 -23.71 -7.94 40.19
C LYS A 494 -24.30 -8.63 38.94
N GLY A 495 -24.11 -9.93 38.84
CA GLY A 495 -24.59 -10.76 37.74
C GLY A 495 -25.72 -11.70 38.13
N ASP A 496 -26.43 -12.22 37.12
CA ASP A 496 -27.49 -13.21 37.32
C ASP A 496 -26.98 -14.66 37.30
N TYR A 497 -25.75 -14.91 36.86
CA TYR A 497 -25.21 -16.25 36.55
C TYR A 497 -23.95 -16.59 37.37
N GLU A 498 -23.84 -16.02 38.56
CA GLU A 498 -22.71 -16.25 39.47
C GLU A 498 -22.67 -17.71 40.00
N ASP A 499 -23.84 -18.33 40.21
CA ASP A 499 -23.96 -19.63 40.89
C ASP A 499 -24.00 -20.86 39.96
N ILE A 500 -24.07 -20.68 38.63
CA ILE A 500 -24.16 -21.81 37.71
C ILE A 500 -22.80 -22.52 37.56
N PRO A 501 -22.70 -23.86 37.76
CA PRO A 501 -21.47 -24.59 37.49
C PRO A 501 -21.07 -24.43 36.02
N MET A 502 -19.84 -23.98 35.77
CA MET A 502 -19.38 -23.69 34.42
C MET A 502 -17.94 -24.17 34.13
N VAL A 503 -17.65 -24.35 32.85
CA VAL A 503 -16.31 -24.52 32.27
C VAL A 503 -16.16 -23.64 31.04
N VAL A 504 -14.91 -23.31 30.69
CA VAL A 504 -14.59 -22.48 29.52
C VAL A 504 -13.72 -23.27 28.55
N LEU A 505 -14.10 -23.31 27.27
CA LEU A 505 -13.28 -23.91 26.22
C LEU A 505 -12.44 -22.83 25.55
N VAL A 506 -11.15 -23.10 25.37
CA VAL A 506 -10.19 -22.16 24.76
C VAL A 506 -9.24 -22.87 23.79
N ASN A 507 -8.70 -22.14 22.83
CA ASN A 507 -7.64 -22.63 21.94
C ASN A 507 -6.65 -21.51 21.59
N GLU A 508 -5.67 -21.84 20.75
CA GLU A 508 -4.63 -20.93 20.27
C GLU A 508 -5.16 -19.69 19.52
N GLU A 509 -6.41 -19.71 19.06
CA GLU A 509 -7.09 -18.59 18.39
C GLU A 509 -7.99 -17.79 19.34
N SER A 510 -8.16 -18.22 20.59
CA SER A 510 -8.74 -17.39 21.65
C SER A 510 -7.77 -16.25 21.95
N ALA A 511 -8.14 -15.01 21.61
CA ALA A 511 -7.23 -13.87 21.71
C ALA A 511 -7.88 -12.68 22.42
N SER A 512 -7.02 -11.83 22.97
CA SER A 512 -7.35 -10.52 23.51
C SER A 512 -8.48 -10.51 24.55
N GLY A 513 -9.67 -10.01 24.20
CA GLY A 513 -10.84 -10.00 25.08
C GLY A 513 -11.23 -11.41 25.58
N ALA A 514 -11.07 -12.44 24.74
CA ALA A 514 -11.31 -13.83 25.14
C ALA A 514 -10.30 -14.31 26.20
N GLU A 515 -9.06 -13.86 26.11
CA GLU A 515 -8.00 -14.15 27.09
C GLU A 515 -8.24 -13.40 28.40
N MET A 516 -8.71 -12.15 28.31
CA MET A 516 -9.09 -11.38 29.50
C MET A 516 -10.27 -12.04 30.22
N LEU A 517 -11.33 -12.44 29.51
CA LEU A 517 -12.49 -13.11 30.11
C LEU A 517 -12.09 -14.47 30.70
N SER A 518 -11.43 -15.33 29.93
CA SER A 518 -11.02 -16.67 30.39
C SER A 518 -10.04 -16.60 31.55
N GLY A 519 -9.07 -15.69 31.50
CA GLY A 519 -8.13 -15.44 32.59
C GLY A 519 -8.80 -14.87 33.84
N ALA A 520 -9.78 -13.96 33.69
CA ALA A 520 -10.56 -13.47 34.81
C ALA A 520 -11.38 -14.58 35.49
N LEU A 521 -12.04 -15.44 34.70
CA LEU A 521 -12.81 -16.58 35.22
C LEU A 521 -11.90 -17.62 35.87
N LYS A 522 -10.71 -17.86 35.32
CA LYS A 522 -9.70 -18.76 35.88
C LYS A 522 -9.16 -18.26 37.22
N ASP A 523 -8.64 -17.03 37.25
CA ASP A 523 -7.92 -16.50 38.41
C ASP A 523 -8.85 -16.20 39.60
N ASN A 524 -10.14 -15.94 39.35
CA ASN A 524 -11.16 -15.85 40.40
C ASN A 524 -11.72 -17.22 40.82
N ASN A 525 -11.13 -18.34 40.38
CA ASN A 525 -11.60 -19.71 40.62
C ASN A 525 -13.06 -19.95 40.19
N ARG A 526 -13.56 -19.19 39.22
CA ARG A 526 -14.96 -19.25 38.76
C ARG A 526 -15.20 -20.39 37.78
N ALA A 527 -14.22 -20.68 36.91
CA ALA A 527 -14.34 -21.71 35.89
C ALA A 527 -13.01 -22.46 35.67
N LEU A 528 -13.13 -23.73 35.24
CA LEU A 528 -12.01 -24.48 34.68
C LEU A 528 -11.88 -24.16 33.19
N LEU A 529 -10.66 -23.89 32.74
CA LEU A 529 -10.35 -23.76 31.33
C LEU A 529 -9.87 -25.11 30.79
N ILE A 530 -10.40 -25.46 29.61
CA ILE A 530 -10.16 -26.74 28.95
C ILE A 530 -9.82 -26.46 27.49
N GLY A 531 -8.75 -27.05 26.99
CA GLY A 531 -8.32 -26.86 25.61
C GLY A 531 -6.83 -26.63 25.49
N ARG A 532 -6.43 -25.61 24.75
CA ARG A 532 -5.01 -25.27 24.55
C ARG A 532 -4.72 -23.85 25.00
N ARG A 533 -3.45 -23.57 25.24
CA ARG A 533 -2.98 -22.21 25.57
C ARG A 533 -3.46 -21.22 24.52
N THR A 534 -3.93 -20.06 25.01
CA THR A 534 -4.50 -19.02 24.17
C THR A 534 -3.43 -18.23 23.39
N PHE A 535 -3.86 -17.34 22.49
CA PHE A 535 -3.02 -16.69 21.47
C PHE A 535 -1.84 -15.85 22.02
N GLY A 536 -2.03 -15.21 23.17
CA GLY A 536 -1.06 -14.35 23.83
C GLY A 536 -1.02 -12.92 23.32
N LYS A 537 -2.18 -12.31 23.04
CA LYS A 537 -2.29 -10.87 22.75
C LYS A 537 -2.65 -10.15 24.04
N GLY A 538 -1.68 -9.55 24.71
CA GLY A 538 -1.85 -8.82 25.98
C GLY A 538 -1.81 -7.30 25.88
N ILE A 539 -2.19 -6.75 24.72
CA ILE A 539 -2.07 -5.32 24.42
C ILE A 539 -3.35 -4.74 23.83
N GLY A 540 -3.68 -3.51 24.24
CA GLY A 540 -4.83 -2.76 23.79
C GLY A 540 -4.45 -1.59 22.87
N GLN A 541 -5.33 -1.31 21.92
CA GLN A 541 -5.17 -0.23 20.95
C GLN A 541 -6.08 0.96 21.27
N SER A 542 -5.67 2.16 20.87
CA SER A 542 -6.49 3.37 20.87
C SER A 542 -6.44 4.02 19.49
N PHE A 543 -7.51 4.73 19.16
CA PHE A 543 -7.71 5.38 17.87
C PHE A 543 -7.50 6.88 18.02
N PHE A 544 -6.67 7.45 17.16
CA PHE A 544 -6.30 8.86 17.17
C PHE A 544 -6.64 9.48 15.81
N PHE A 545 -7.59 10.40 15.78
CA PHE A 545 -7.93 11.12 14.56
C PHE A 545 -6.77 12.00 14.11
N VAL A 546 -6.45 11.95 12.82
CA VAL A 546 -5.43 12.80 12.22
C VAL A 546 -6.10 14.12 11.81
N TYR A 547 -6.18 15.06 12.75
CA TYR A 547 -6.90 16.32 12.59
C TYR A 547 -6.57 17.08 11.29
N LYS A 548 -5.31 17.06 10.86
CA LYS A 548 -4.85 17.75 9.64
C LYS A 548 -5.33 17.12 8.32
N SER A 549 -5.91 15.93 8.37
CA SER A 549 -6.57 15.28 7.22
C SER A 549 -8.04 15.68 7.06
N GLY A 550 -8.53 16.65 7.85
CA GLY A 550 -9.96 16.92 7.95
C GLY A 550 -10.74 15.84 8.71
N HIS A 551 -10.04 15.06 9.55
CA HIS A 551 -10.55 13.86 10.26
C HIS A 551 -10.86 12.66 9.35
N SER A 552 -10.37 12.64 8.11
CA SER A 552 -10.59 11.52 7.18
C SER A 552 -9.63 10.32 7.39
N ARG A 553 -8.70 10.42 8.34
CA ARG A 553 -7.69 9.41 8.64
C ARG A 553 -7.57 9.20 10.15
N THR A 554 -7.35 7.94 10.54
CA THR A 554 -7.24 7.51 11.93
C THR A 554 -6.01 6.65 12.13
N LEU A 555 -5.23 6.97 13.16
CA LEU A 555 -4.11 6.15 13.60
C LEU A 555 -4.55 5.25 14.74
N LYS A 556 -4.49 3.93 14.53
CA LYS A 556 -4.67 2.90 15.56
C LYS A 556 -3.30 2.57 16.15
N CYS A 557 -3.10 2.85 17.43
CA CYS A 557 -1.84 2.59 18.13
C CYS A 557 -2.03 1.69 19.33
N THR A 558 -1.07 0.81 19.58
CA THR A 558 -0.94 0.12 20.86
C THR A 558 -0.51 1.11 21.95
N VAL A 559 -1.28 1.20 23.03
CA VAL A 559 -1.07 2.22 24.09
C VAL A 559 -0.99 1.67 25.50
N PHE A 560 -1.46 0.43 25.73
CA PHE A 560 -1.38 -0.22 27.03
C PHE A 560 -1.25 -1.74 26.89
N SER A 561 -0.63 -2.37 27.88
CA SER A 561 -0.72 -3.80 28.15
C SER A 561 -1.81 -4.05 29.19
N TYR A 562 -2.39 -5.25 29.20
CA TYR A 562 -3.26 -5.68 30.30
C TYR A 562 -2.78 -6.98 30.92
N PHE A 563 -3.18 -7.16 32.17
CA PHE A 563 -2.72 -8.22 33.05
C PHE A 563 -3.92 -8.90 33.70
N LEU A 564 -3.83 -10.22 33.87
CA LEU A 564 -4.83 -11.01 34.56
C LEU A 564 -5.01 -10.56 36.03
N PRO A 565 -6.07 -10.98 36.74
CA PRO A 565 -6.21 -10.69 38.18
C PRO A 565 -5.00 -11.12 39.02
N SER A 566 -4.31 -12.19 38.64
CA SER A 566 -3.02 -12.61 39.23
C SER A 566 -1.86 -11.63 39.03
N GLY A 567 -2.01 -10.63 38.15
CA GLY A 567 -0.97 -9.68 37.76
C GLY A 567 -0.06 -10.15 36.62
N ILE A 568 -0.27 -11.38 36.12
CA ILE A 568 0.47 -11.99 35.02
C ILE A 568 0.14 -11.29 33.69
N SER A 569 1.17 -10.99 32.90
CA SER A 569 1.00 -10.52 31.52
C SER A 569 0.70 -11.71 30.62
N ILE A 570 -0.34 -11.60 29.80
CA ILE A 570 -0.64 -12.60 28.77
C ILE A 570 0.07 -12.31 27.45
N ASP A 571 0.79 -11.19 27.34
CA ASP A 571 1.50 -10.84 26.10
C ASP A 571 2.67 -11.80 25.89
N LYS A 572 2.65 -12.56 24.78
CA LYS A 572 3.70 -13.53 24.45
C LYS A 572 5.07 -12.91 24.22
N TYR A 573 5.14 -11.59 24.04
CA TYR A 573 6.40 -10.86 23.96
C TYR A 573 6.93 -10.40 25.33
N GLN A 574 6.18 -10.62 26.41
CA GLN A 574 6.53 -10.20 27.78
C GLN A 574 6.57 -11.38 28.78
N GLY A 575 6.43 -12.63 28.34
CA GLY A 575 6.43 -13.80 29.23
C GLY A 575 6.02 -15.09 28.52
N GLU A 576 5.40 -16.00 29.29
CA GLU A 576 4.92 -17.29 28.78
C GLU A 576 3.87 -17.20 27.66
N GLY A 577 3.16 -16.07 27.60
CA GLY A 577 2.14 -15.79 26.58
C GLY A 577 0.85 -16.59 26.80
N GLY A 578 -0.26 -15.90 26.61
CA GLY A 578 -1.60 -16.48 26.72
C GLY A 578 -2.01 -16.90 28.13
N VAL A 579 -3.17 -17.53 28.21
CA VAL A 579 -3.78 -18.11 29.39
C VAL A 579 -3.69 -19.62 29.24
N ASP A 580 -3.00 -20.25 30.19
CA ASP A 580 -2.84 -21.69 30.19
C ASP A 580 -4.10 -22.38 30.76
N PRO A 581 -4.71 -23.34 30.04
CA PRO A 581 -5.87 -24.08 30.54
C PRO A 581 -5.44 -25.05 31.66
N GLN A 582 -6.29 -25.24 32.66
CA GLN A 582 -6.03 -26.25 33.70
C GLN A 582 -6.10 -27.68 33.17
N ILE A 583 -6.83 -27.91 32.07
CA ILE A 583 -6.91 -29.20 31.39
C ILE A 583 -6.51 -29.01 29.94
N HIS A 584 -5.30 -29.48 29.62
CA HIS A 584 -4.77 -29.47 28.27
C HIS A 584 -5.42 -30.56 27.42
N MET A 585 -5.82 -30.19 26.20
CA MET A 585 -6.40 -31.07 25.19
C MET A 585 -5.61 -30.92 23.90
N GLU A 586 -5.08 -32.02 23.36
CA GLU A 586 -4.46 -32.01 22.05
C GLU A 586 -5.51 -31.97 20.93
N PRO A 587 -5.21 -31.31 19.80
CA PRO A 587 -6.10 -31.34 18.65
C PRO A 587 -6.14 -32.74 18.04
N ASP A 588 -7.30 -33.13 17.54
CA ASP A 588 -7.43 -34.34 16.73
C ASP A 588 -6.83 -34.06 15.35
N LEU A 589 -5.54 -34.41 15.20
CA LEU A 589 -4.84 -34.33 13.93
C LEU A 589 -5.16 -35.57 13.09
N LEU A 590 -5.70 -35.34 11.90
CA LEU A 590 -5.86 -36.36 10.88
C LEU A 590 -4.54 -36.56 10.15
N GLU A 591 -4.25 -37.80 9.75
CA GLU A 591 -3.10 -38.08 8.90
C GLU A 591 -3.32 -37.46 7.51
N SER A 592 -2.24 -37.06 6.82
CA SER A 592 -2.36 -36.35 5.54
C SER A 592 -3.16 -37.11 4.48
N TRP A 593 -3.08 -38.45 4.48
CA TRP A 593 -3.86 -39.27 3.55
C TRP A 593 -5.36 -39.29 3.89
N GLU A 594 -5.73 -39.20 5.18
CA GLU A 594 -7.13 -39.11 5.62
C GLU A 594 -7.74 -37.79 5.16
N VAL A 595 -6.98 -36.69 5.29
CA VAL A 595 -7.40 -35.37 4.79
C VAL A 595 -7.68 -35.42 3.29
N TYR A 596 -6.77 -36.02 2.52
CA TYR A 596 -6.95 -36.20 1.08
C TYR A 596 -8.15 -37.09 0.74
N ALA A 597 -8.33 -38.20 1.47
CA ALA A 597 -9.44 -39.11 1.26
C ALA A 597 -10.80 -38.47 1.61
N ILE A 598 -10.86 -37.65 2.66
CA ILE A 598 -12.05 -36.87 3.03
C ILE A 598 -12.35 -35.80 1.97
N ASP A 599 -11.36 -35.06 1.48
CA ASP A 599 -11.55 -34.10 0.39
C ASP A 599 -12.07 -34.79 -0.88
N LYS A 600 -11.47 -35.92 -1.27
CA LYS A 600 -11.95 -36.74 -2.39
C LYS A 600 -13.39 -37.20 -2.16
N LEU A 601 -13.74 -37.64 -0.94
CA LEU A 601 -15.10 -38.05 -0.58
C LEU A 601 -16.10 -36.90 -0.72
N ARG A 602 -15.80 -35.72 -0.15
CA ARG A 602 -16.65 -34.52 -0.23
C ARG A 602 -16.85 -34.05 -1.68
N LYS A 603 -15.81 -34.17 -2.52
CA LYS A 603 -15.89 -33.85 -3.96
C LYS A 603 -16.59 -34.92 -4.80
N SER A 604 -16.67 -36.16 -4.31
CA SER A 604 -17.25 -37.28 -5.07
C SER A 604 -18.75 -37.18 -5.32
N ARG A 605 -19.44 -36.30 -4.57
CA ARG A 605 -20.90 -36.14 -4.55
C ARG A 605 -21.71 -37.36 -4.07
N LYS A 606 -21.06 -38.43 -3.61
CA LYS A 606 -21.78 -39.65 -3.19
C LYS A 606 -22.56 -39.46 -1.88
N LEU A 607 -22.04 -38.66 -0.94
CA LEU A 607 -22.75 -38.33 0.30
C LEU A 607 -23.99 -37.49 0.00
N GLU A 608 -23.79 -36.52 -0.88
CA GLU A 608 -24.80 -35.63 -1.40
C GLU A 608 -25.95 -36.37 -2.08
N ASP A 609 -25.64 -37.30 -2.98
CA ASP A 609 -26.62 -38.07 -3.75
C ASP A 609 -27.41 -39.02 -2.83
N TYR A 610 -26.73 -39.66 -1.87
CA TYR A 610 -27.39 -40.43 -0.81
C TYR A 610 -28.39 -39.58 -0.02
N LEU A 611 -28.01 -38.36 0.37
CA LEU A 611 -28.93 -37.47 1.07
C LEU A 611 -30.08 -37.01 0.17
N ASP A 612 -29.88 -36.83 -1.13
CA ASP A 612 -31.00 -36.52 -2.05
C ASP A 612 -32.02 -37.66 -2.15
N GLU A 613 -31.57 -38.91 -2.16
CA GLU A 613 -32.42 -40.09 -2.19
C GLU A 613 -33.20 -40.26 -0.88
N HIS A 614 -32.52 -40.16 0.27
CA HIS A 614 -33.12 -40.52 1.56
C HIS A 614 -33.73 -39.35 2.34
N TYR A 615 -33.26 -38.12 2.13
CA TYR A 615 -33.82 -36.94 2.81
C TYR A 615 -35.10 -36.44 2.12
N LYS A 616 -35.25 -36.65 0.80
CA LYS A 616 -36.47 -36.32 0.05
C LYS A 616 -37.53 -37.43 0.25
N GLY A 617 -38.18 -37.44 1.41
CA GLY A 617 -39.22 -38.43 1.73
C GLY A 617 -39.72 -38.32 3.17
N VAL A 618 -40.79 -39.06 3.48
CA VAL A 618 -41.63 -39.00 4.69
C VAL A 618 -40.88 -39.10 6.05
N ASP A 619 -39.58 -39.40 6.05
CA ASP A 619 -38.77 -39.63 7.26
C ASP A 619 -37.80 -38.48 7.63
N LYS A 620 -38.16 -37.23 7.26
CA LYS A 620 -37.42 -36.01 7.66
C LYS A 620 -37.13 -35.95 9.16
N ALA A 621 -38.08 -36.42 9.99
CA ALA A 621 -37.94 -36.47 11.43
C ALA A 621 -36.79 -37.40 11.91
N LYS A 622 -36.54 -38.53 11.25
CA LYS A 622 -35.40 -39.39 11.58
C LYS A 622 -34.08 -38.72 11.23
N PHE A 623 -33.97 -38.12 10.04
CA PHE A 623 -32.75 -37.42 9.64
C PHE A 623 -32.46 -36.19 10.50
N MET A 624 -33.49 -35.47 10.94
CA MET A 624 -33.36 -34.43 11.96
C MET A 624 -32.70 -34.96 13.24
N LYS A 625 -33.11 -36.14 13.72
CA LYS A 625 -32.49 -36.80 14.87
C LYS A 625 -31.04 -37.20 14.58
N LEU A 626 -30.76 -37.83 13.42
CA LEU A 626 -29.41 -38.22 13.02
C LEU A 626 -28.44 -37.03 12.93
N ALA A 627 -28.91 -35.88 12.47
CA ALA A 627 -28.11 -34.66 12.41
C ALA A 627 -27.65 -34.20 13.80
N THR A 628 -28.54 -34.30 14.80
CA THR A 628 -28.21 -34.01 16.20
C THR A 628 -27.34 -35.11 16.81
N PHE A 629 -27.84 -36.34 16.82
CA PHE A 629 -27.22 -37.51 17.42
C PHE A 629 -27.53 -38.79 16.62
N ASP A 630 -26.51 -39.45 16.07
CA ASP A 630 -26.64 -40.69 15.28
C ASP A 630 -26.14 -41.94 16.03
N GLY A 631 -25.78 -41.78 17.30
CA GLY A 631 -25.39 -42.89 18.18
C GLY A 631 -23.99 -43.43 17.92
N LEU A 632 -23.17 -42.73 17.11
CA LEU A 632 -21.90 -43.25 16.60
C LEU A 632 -22.07 -44.65 15.96
N SER A 633 -23.16 -44.84 15.22
CA SER A 633 -23.53 -46.12 14.65
C SER A 633 -23.92 -45.97 13.19
N THR A 634 -23.21 -46.68 12.31
CA THR A 634 -23.55 -46.78 10.89
C THR A 634 -24.92 -47.44 10.66
N ALA A 635 -25.36 -48.32 11.56
CA ALA A 635 -26.65 -48.99 11.47
C ALA A 635 -27.85 -48.04 11.67
N SER A 636 -27.63 -46.84 12.22
CA SER A 636 -28.67 -45.80 12.33
C SER A 636 -29.04 -45.20 10.97
N TRP A 637 -28.17 -45.35 9.97
CA TRP A 637 -28.29 -44.77 8.64
C TRP A 637 -28.87 -45.79 7.65
N PRO A 638 -29.98 -45.48 6.95
CA PRO A 638 -30.56 -46.39 5.97
C PRO A 638 -29.57 -46.69 4.85
N ASP A 639 -29.43 -47.93 4.41
CA ASP A 639 -28.57 -48.31 3.27
C ASP A 639 -27.10 -47.83 3.36
N PHE A 640 -26.57 -47.60 4.57
CA PHE A 640 -25.20 -47.11 4.75
C PHE A 640 -24.15 -48.03 4.13
N ASP A 641 -24.32 -49.35 4.25
CA ASP A 641 -23.38 -50.32 3.64
C ASP A 641 -23.35 -50.19 2.11
N LYS A 642 -24.51 -49.90 1.48
CA LYS A 642 -24.59 -49.66 0.04
C LYS A 642 -23.83 -48.38 -0.33
N LEU A 643 -24.01 -47.30 0.44
CA LEU A 643 -23.22 -46.07 0.28
C LEU A 643 -21.74 -46.38 0.42
N TYR A 644 -21.31 -46.96 1.55
CA TYR A 644 -19.90 -47.21 1.86
C TYR A 644 -19.20 -48.04 0.78
N ASN A 645 -19.82 -49.15 0.35
CA ASN A 645 -19.28 -50.02 -0.69
C ASN A 645 -19.16 -49.32 -2.05
N SER A 646 -19.92 -48.24 -2.28
CA SER A 646 -19.80 -47.44 -3.50
C SER A 646 -18.63 -46.46 -3.48
N LEU A 647 -18.07 -46.09 -2.32
CA LEU A 647 -17.18 -44.93 -2.19
C LEU A 647 -15.76 -45.13 -2.73
N ASP A 648 -15.30 -46.36 -2.89
CA ASP A 648 -13.90 -46.69 -3.25
C ASP A 648 -12.90 -45.88 -2.39
N THR A 649 -12.96 -46.10 -1.08
CA THR A 649 -12.21 -45.35 -0.06
C THR A 649 -11.57 -46.28 0.97
N ASN A 650 -10.42 -45.85 1.50
CA ASN A 650 -9.75 -46.50 2.64
C ASN A 650 -10.17 -45.90 3.99
N LEU A 651 -11.04 -44.88 4.00
CA LEU A 651 -11.58 -44.31 5.22
C LEU A 651 -12.35 -45.36 6.03
N ALA A 652 -12.22 -45.31 7.36
CA ALA A 652 -13.03 -46.17 8.20
C ALA A 652 -14.51 -45.82 8.04
N ARG A 653 -15.37 -46.81 8.27
CA ARG A 653 -16.83 -46.64 8.23
C ARG A 653 -17.30 -45.49 9.13
N GLU A 654 -16.68 -45.33 10.28
CA GLU A 654 -16.99 -44.25 11.22
C GLU A 654 -16.63 -42.86 10.71
N ASP A 655 -15.55 -42.72 9.93
CA ASP A 655 -15.17 -41.46 9.32
C ASP A 655 -16.15 -41.09 8.21
N VAL A 656 -16.53 -42.06 7.36
CA VAL A 656 -17.57 -41.85 6.34
C VAL A 656 -18.90 -41.46 6.97
N ARG A 657 -19.31 -42.10 8.07
CA ARG A 657 -20.51 -41.73 8.83
C ARG A 657 -20.41 -40.30 9.37
N ARG A 658 -19.27 -39.93 9.93
CA ARG A 658 -19.03 -38.57 10.44
C ARG A 658 -19.19 -37.53 9.33
N GLU A 659 -18.58 -37.76 8.16
CA GLU A 659 -18.70 -36.88 6.99
C GLU A 659 -20.12 -36.82 6.45
N LEU A 660 -20.82 -37.96 6.41
CA LEU A 660 -22.24 -38.01 6.02
C LEU A 660 -23.11 -37.19 6.97
N ARG A 661 -22.86 -37.25 8.28
CA ARG A 661 -23.57 -36.43 9.27
C ARG A 661 -23.28 -34.95 9.09
N TYR A 662 -22.04 -34.56 8.77
CA TYR A 662 -21.73 -33.17 8.47
C TYR A 662 -22.51 -32.66 7.25
N ALA A 663 -22.53 -33.43 6.16
CA ALA A 663 -23.32 -33.11 4.97
C ALA A 663 -24.83 -33.03 5.27
N LEU A 664 -25.34 -33.90 6.15
CA LEU A 664 -26.75 -33.86 6.57
C LEU A 664 -27.07 -32.61 7.38
N ARG A 665 -26.19 -32.21 8.31
CA ARG A 665 -26.40 -31.04 9.17
C ARG A 665 -26.59 -29.78 8.36
N THR A 666 -25.91 -29.66 7.22
CA THR A 666 -26.07 -28.58 6.25
C THR A 666 -27.50 -28.47 5.68
N ARG A 667 -28.23 -29.58 5.55
CA ARG A 667 -29.65 -29.57 5.13
C ARG A 667 -30.58 -29.27 6.30
N VAL A 668 -30.29 -29.89 7.44
CA VAL A 668 -31.12 -29.77 8.64
C VAL A 668 -31.10 -28.35 9.20
N GLN A 669 -29.96 -27.64 9.17
CA GLN A 669 -29.85 -26.25 9.61
C GLN A 669 -30.84 -25.33 8.87
N ASP A 670 -31.00 -25.52 7.56
CA ASP A 670 -31.94 -24.76 6.74
C ASP A 670 -33.39 -25.07 7.07
N ASP A 671 -33.70 -26.30 7.42
CA ASP A 671 -35.06 -26.70 7.75
C ASP A 671 -35.46 -26.34 9.19
N ARG A 672 -34.50 -26.32 10.12
CA ARG A 672 -34.73 -25.85 11.49
C ARG A 672 -34.67 -24.32 11.61
N GLY A 673 -34.16 -23.62 10.59
CA GLY A 673 -33.99 -22.16 10.61
C GLY A 673 -32.99 -21.69 11.67
N ALA A 674 -31.99 -22.52 11.98
CA ALA A 674 -30.98 -22.20 13.00
C ALA A 674 -29.71 -23.01 12.72
N GLU A 675 -28.55 -22.43 12.99
CA GLU A 675 -27.28 -23.11 12.81
C GLU A 675 -27.01 -24.14 13.89
N PHE A 676 -26.07 -25.02 13.60
CA PHE A 676 -25.58 -26.02 14.52
C PHE A 676 -24.33 -25.50 15.23
N THR A 677 -24.44 -25.17 16.52
CA THR A 677 -23.40 -24.40 17.24
C THR A 677 -22.21 -25.26 17.70
N GLN A 678 -22.40 -26.58 17.80
CA GLN A 678 -21.41 -27.52 18.35
C GLN A 678 -21.56 -28.94 17.80
N ASN A 679 -20.53 -29.78 17.97
CA ASN A 679 -20.59 -31.21 17.67
C ASN A 679 -20.08 -32.08 18.84
N PHE A 680 -20.88 -32.22 19.90
CA PHE A 680 -20.49 -32.95 21.11
C PHE A 680 -20.16 -34.42 20.87
N GLN A 681 -20.65 -35.04 19.77
CA GLN A 681 -20.32 -36.43 19.47
C GLN A 681 -18.86 -36.63 19.02
N GLY A 682 -18.25 -35.60 18.42
CA GLY A 682 -16.87 -35.66 17.91
C GLY A 682 -15.92 -34.68 18.60
N ASP A 683 -16.45 -33.78 19.41
CA ASP A 683 -15.66 -32.75 20.09
C ASP A 683 -15.17 -33.24 21.45
N LYS A 684 -13.96 -33.80 21.47
CA LYS A 684 -13.34 -34.33 22.70
C LYS A 684 -13.16 -33.27 23.78
N THR A 685 -12.86 -32.03 23.40
CA THR A 685 -12.69 -30.91 24.34
C THR A 685 -14.02 -30.54 25.00
N LEU A 686 -15.09 -30.44 24.21
CA LEU A 686 -16.44 -30.25 24.74
C LEU A 686 -16.87 -31.39 25.65
N LEU A 687 -16.67 -32.65 25.23
CA LEU A 687 -16.98 -33.82 26.07
C LEU A 687 -16.19 -33.83 27.37
N ARG A 688 -14.91 -33.43 27.32
CA ARG A 688 -14.10 -33.26 28.52
C ARG A 688 -14.68 -32.20 29.45
N GLY A 689 -15.17 -31.09 28.89
CA GLY A 689 -15.91 -30.06 29.64
C GLY A 689 -17.16 -30.59 30.31
N VAL A 690 -17.98 -31.37 29.60
CA VAL A 690 -19.16 -32.03 30.17
C VAL A 690 -18.77 -32.95 31.33
N GLN A 691 -17.71 -33.75 31.19
CA GLN A 691 -17.24 -34.61 32.29
C GLN A 691 -16.88 -33.83 33.55
N GLU A 692 -16.19 -32.70 33.42
CA GLU A 692 -15.81 -31.87 34.56
C GLU A 692 -17.00 -31.13 35.17
N LEU A 693 -18.00 -30.75 34.37
CA LEU A 693 -19.26 -30.20 34.87
C LEU A 693 -20.03 -31.23 35.70
N TYR A 694 -20.13 -32.46 35.22
CA TYR A 694 -20.83 -33.53 35.94
C TYR A 694 -20.17 -33.88 37.27
N LYS A 695 -18.84 -33.85 37.35
CA LYS A 695 -18.11 -33.94 38.63
C LYS A 695 -18.49 -32.81 39.60
N LYS A 696 -18.64 -31.57 39.11
CA LYS A 696 -19.01 -30.42 39.96
C LYS A 696 -20.42 -30.54 40.54
N ILE A 697 -21.31 -31.29 39.91
CA ILE A 697 -22.70 -31.51 40.38
C ILE A 697 -22.92 -32.90 40.98
N ASP A 698 -21.84 -33.65 41.24
CA ASP A 698 -21.86 -35.00 41.81
C ASP A 698 -22.75 -36.00 41.04
N LYS A 699 -22.59 -36.03 39.72
CA LYS A 699 -23.29 -36.96 38.81
C LYS A 699 -22.32 -37.62 37.84
N ASP A 700 -22.72 -38.76 37.28
CA ASP A 700 -22.01 -39.42 36.19
C ASP A 700 -22.62 -39.03 34.83
N PRO A 701 -21.86 -38.45 33.88
CA PRO A 701 -22.40 -38.15 32.56
C PRO A 701 -22.90 -39.39 31.83
N LYS A 702 -22.42 -40.60 32.16
CA LYS A 702 -22.90 -41.87 31.58
C LYS A 702 -24.33 -42.24 31.98
N GLU A 703 -24.96 -41.51 32.90
CA GLU A 703 -26.41 -41.59 33.16
C GLU A 703 -27.23 -41.03 31.99
N VAL A 704 -26.65 -40.13 31.19
CA VAL A 704 -27.27 -39.59 29.98
C VAL A 704 -26.93 -40.50 28.79
N PRO A 705 -27.92 -41.08 28.09
CA PRO A 705 -27.69 -42.06 27.01
C PRO A 705 -26.73 -41.58 25.92
N GLU A 706 -26.84 -40.32 25.53
CA GLU A 706 -26.02 -39.69 24.50
C GLU A 706 -24.55 -39.61 24.94
N TYR A 707 -24.29 -39.19 26.18
CA TYR A 707 -22.93 -39.12 26.72
C TYR A 707 -22.35 -40.51 26.98
N LYS A 708 -23.16 -41.48 27.43
CA LYS A 708 -22.73 -42.87 27.58
C LYS A 708 -22.22 -43.48 26.27
N ALA A 709 -22.83 -43.13 25.14
CA ALA A 709 -22.44 -43.66 23.84
C ALA A 709 -21.09 -43.11 23.34
N VAL A 710 -20.79 -41.84 23.65
CA VAL A 710 -19.62 -41.13 23.12
C VAL A 710 -18.44 -41.09 24.10
N MET A 711 -18.69 -41.22 25.40
CA MET A 711 -17.67 -41.30 26.45
C MET A 711 -17.35 -42.76 26.75
N LYS A 712 -16.61 -43.42 25.86
CA LYS A 712 -16.13 -44.79 26.08
C LYS A 712 -14.93 -44.83 27.02
#